data_AF-A0A437CWE5-F1
#
_entry.id   AF-A0A437CWE5-F1
#
_cell.length_a   1.000
_cell.length_b   1.000
_cell.length_c   1.000
_cell.angle_alpha   90.00
_cell.angle_beta   90.00
_cell.angle_gamma   90.00
#
_symmetry.space_group_name_H-M   'P 1'
#
loop_
_entity.id
_entity.type
_entity.pdbx_description
1 polymer ?
#
loop_
_entity_poly.entity_id
_entity_poly.type
_entity_poly.pdbx_seq_one_letter_code
_entity_poly.pdbx_strand_id
1 'polypeptide(L)'
;MTSWLRSCASVPLCVLLACTVWCAEASSAGASVCWSPGVTSCSDCLRRGPQCAWCFKEDFLNKAGPSHRCDLPEKLLRRGCGLDFMELSEIKVEVDRLTGSQVSPQNINITLRPGSEASFIVAVTQLERYPVDLYYLVDVSASMQENLDNLKTVGVALSLRMMQHTSDLWLGFGSFVDKPVSPYINVHPSKINNPCSDYEIRCRPAHGFHHVLSMTGNMSEFTRTIKRQRISGNMDTPEGGLDAMLQAAVCQDAIGWRSEAKRLLLLMTDQPSHLALDSRLAGIVVPHDGLCHLENNVYTGSTKMDHPSLGQLSEKLLENHIYSVFAVEKQRYQWYEELVRLLPGSYLGKLSVFQAPNLIDLVLDAYKRLLSEVLVSVSVEDEAVSRYWVSVSPLCPDGSTPKGRSCTGVQPNQTVYFNITIGQHSCADDGRDEDVRVIVRPVGYNESTVVRIRSKCHCSCGATGHCHEDEQLPCQGIQDGANLEQDLNADPSRSCRATGAEVDCSGRGMCVCGRCVCDQARLGTVQGKYCEIDDFSCPYKGELICAGRGVCVLGQCVCEDGWSGEDCGCPLSTTTCYSNGLLCNGQGRCVCGKCVCDESQRHGDFCEKCPTCPSTWQSHCESGTCLQAFGLSQREVSMVSYTDNASESAGSGQLVRTFLSVCALTVLCGLMVVAVSRLLLLKRGRSQEGSEGGGYHCTGKDLSYIPTTNEKTVTYRRDRPPEHPLEMHIQVPKMAFGDPWQC
;
A
#
# COMPACT_ATOMS: atom_id res chain seq x y z
N MET A 1 22.54 33.85 66.42
CA MET A 1 22.56 33.07 67.68
C MET A 1 23.27 31.75 67.39
N THR A 2 24.42 31.55 68.04
CA THR A 2 25.12 30.28 68.41
C THR A 2 25.26 29.16 67.35
N SER A 3 26.45 28.84 66.79
CA SER A 3 27.64 28.14 67.39
C SER A 3 27.45 26.62 67.51
N TRP A 4 28.34 25.66 67.19
CA TRP A 4 29.76 25.52 66.75
C TRP A 4 30.05 24.02 66.45
N LEU A 5 31.18 23.72 65.76
CA LEU A 5 32.09 22.52 65.73
C LEU A 5 32.50 22.20 64.26
N ARG A 6 33.66 22.57 63.69
CA ARG A 6 35.11 22.22 63.91
C ARG A 6 35.38 20.70 64.04
N SER A 7 36.41 20.05 63.51
CA SER A 7 37.54 20.28 62.56
C SER A 7 38.36 18.97 62.53
N CYS A 8 39.04 18.64 61.41
CA CYS A 8 40.35 17.93 61.25
C CYS A 8 40.42 17.30 59.84
N ALA A 9 41.23 17.74 58.89
CA ALA A 9 42.70 17.74 58.76
C ALA A 9 43.33 16.35 58.48
N SER A 10 43.81 16.11 57.24
CA SER A 10 45.18 15.65 56.92
C SER A 10 45.36 15.29 55.42
N VAL A 11 46.53 15.67 54.90
CA VAL A 11 47.21 15.45 53.60
C VAL A 11 48.57 14.79 53.97
N PRO A 12 49.49 14.22 53.12
CA PRO A 12 49.54 13.84 51.68
C PRO A 12 50.09 12.38 51.44
N LEU A 13 50.30 11.99 50.17
CA LEU A 13 51.60 11.55 49.56
C LEU A 13 51.50 10.30 48.64
N CYS A 14 51.98 10.47 47.40
CA CYS A 14 52.59 9.50 46.48
C CYS A 14 51.91 8.14 46.22
N VAL A 15 51.49 7.87 44.97
CA VAL A 15 51.99 6.75 44.14
C VAL A 15 51.75 7.08 42.65
N LEU A 16 52.84 7.12 41.88
CA LEU A 16 52.89 6.97 40.44
C LEU A 16 52.29 5.61 40.04
N LEU A 17 51.18 5.60 39.30
CA LEU A 17 50.75 4.41 38.57
C LEU A 17 50.35 4.83 37.15
N ALA A 18 51.20 4.41 36.22
CA ALA A 18 50.97 4.41 34.80
C ALA A 18 49.68 3.63 34.49
N CYS A 19 48.61 4.34 34.13
CA CYS A 19 47.52 3.75 33.38
C CYS A 19 47.85 3.92 31.91
N THR A 20 48.43 2.86 31.35
CA THR A 20 48.42 2.55 29.92
C THR A 20 47.00 2.75 29.39
N VAL A 21 46.82 3.77 28.56
CA VAL A 21 45.68 3.85 27.66
C VAL A 21 45.84 2.68 26.70
N TRP A 22 45.13 1.59 26.97
CA TRP A 22 44.81 0.62 25.93
C TRP A 22 43.90 1.35 24.95
N CYS A 23 44.51 1.99 23.96
CA CYS A 23 43.85 2.14 22.68
C CYS A 23 43.55 0.70 22.23
N ALA A 24 42.28 0.32 22.30
CA ALA A 24 41.79 -0.78 21.51
C ALA A 24 41.99 -0.35 20.05
N GLU A 25 43.13 -0.71 19.48
CA GLU A 25 43.28 -0.84 18.05
C GLU A 25 42.23 -1.86 17.63
N ALA A 26 41.10 -1.34 17.14
CA ALA A 26 40.20 -2.11 16.30
C ALA A 26 41.06 -2.64 15.15
N SER A 27 41.52 -3.87 15.31
CA SER A 27 42.25 -4.60 14.30
C SER A 27 41.27 -4.83 13.16
N SER A 28 41.27 -3.91 12.19
CA SER A 28 40.48 -4.03 10.98
C SER A 28 41.02 -5.20 10.16
N ALA A 29 40.43 -6.38 10.32
CA ALA A 29 40.52 -7.45 9.34
C ALA A 29 39.69 -7.05 8.10
N GLY A 30 40.18 -6.07 7.34
CA GLY A 30 39.55 -5.58 6.12
C GLY A 30 40.26 -6.13 4.90
N ALA A 31 39.73 -7.20 4.30
CA ALA A 31 39.86 -7.37 2.86
C ALA A 31 39.37 -6.08 2.21
N SER A 32 40.19 -5.45 1.38
CA SER A 32 39.91 -4.15 0.78
C SER A 32 38.66 -4.22 -0.10
N VAL A 33 37.58 -3.54 0.32
CA VAL A 33 36.33 -3.38 -0.45
C VAL A 33 36.60 -2.88 -1.89
N CYS A 34 37.63 -2.05 -2.06
CA CYS A 34 38.03 -1.46 -3.34
C CYS A 34 38.92 -2.36 -4.20
N TRP A 35 39.97 -2.95 -3.63
CA TRP A 35 40.92 -3.76 -4.41
C TRP A 35 40.42 -5.20 -4.60
N SER A 36 40.43 -5.67 -5.85
CA SER A 36 40.29 -7.08 -6.18
C SER A 36 41.05 -7.43 -7.46
N PRO A 37 41.43 -8.70 -7.68
CA PRO A 37 42.14 -9.12 -8.89
C PRO A 37 41.40 -8.85 -10.21
N GLY A 38 40.07 -8.67 -10.17
CA GLY A 38 39.25 -8.42 -11.35
C GLY A 38 39.10 -6.94 -11.73
N VAL A 39 39.56 -6.00 -10.91
CA VAL A 39 39.49 -4.56 -11.23
C VAL A 39 40.62 -4.23 -12.19
N THR A 40 40.28 -3.76 -13.39
CA THR A 40 41.26 -3.48 -14.45
C THR A 40 41.17 -2.05 -15.00
N SER A 41 40.04 -1.38 -14.82
CA SER A 41 39.81 0.00 -15.25
C SER A 41 39.54 0.95 -14.09
N CYS A 42 39.68 2.24 -14.35
CA CYS A 42 39.34 3.27 -13.38
C CYS A 42 37.84 3.26 -13.07
N SER A 43 36.99 3.14 -14.10
CA SER A 43 35.54 3.08 -13.94
C SER A 43 35.08 1.87 -13.11
N ASP A 44 35.72 0.70 -13.23
CA ASP A 44 35.40 -0.47 -12.39
C ASP A 44 35.80 -0.27 -10.94
N CYS A 45 36.90 0.46 -10.69
CA CYS A 45 37.33 0.79 -9.35
C CYS A 45 36.32 1.70 -8.64
N LEU A 46 35.93 2.80 -9.29
CA LEU A 46 35.06 3.81 -8.67
C LEU A 46 33.61 3.30 -8.51
N ARG A 47 33.17 2.35 -9.36
CA ARG A 47 31.88 1.65 -9.21
C ARG A 47 31.74 0.84 -7.93
N ARG A 48 32.85 0.46 -7.28
CA ARG A 48 32.82 -0.34 -6.04
C ARG A 48 32.39 0.45 -4.80
N GLY A 49 32.42 1.78 -4.89
CA GLY A 49 31.90 2.64 -3.84
C GLY A 49 32.67 3.95 -3.73
N PRO A 50 32.07 4.94 -3.06
CA PRO A 50 32.61 6.29 -2.95
C PRO A 50 33.94 6.37 -2.17
N GLN A 51 34.24 5.37 -1.35
CA GLN A 51 35.49 5.25 -0.59
C GLN A 51 36.69 4.82 -1.45
N CYS A 52 36.46 4.40 -2.70
CA CYS A 52 37.50 3.88 -3.59
C CYS A 52 38.13 4.99 -4.43
N ALA A 53 39.41 4.82 -4.74
CA ALA A 53 40.18 5.73 -5.58
C ALA A 53 41.06 4.96 -6.56
N TRP A 54 41.36 5.58 -7.69
CA TRP A 54 42.23 5.01 -8.72
C TRP A 54 43.51 5.83 -8.89
N CYS A 55 44.66 5.17 -8.85
CA CYS A 55 45.95 5.80 -9.09
C CYS A 55 46.36 5.72 -10.57
N PHE A 56 46.36 6.87 -11.25
CA PHE A 56 46.76 6.99 -12.65
C PHE A 56 48.23 7.42 -12.84
N LYS A 57 49.04 7.46 -11.76
CA LYS A 57 50.48 7.76 -11.84
C LYS A 57 51.21 6.67 -12.66
N GLU A 58 52.00 7.08 -13.66
CA GLU A 58 52.62 6.14 -14.62
C GLU A 58 53.57 5.12 -13.95
N ASP A 59 54.48 5.59 -13.09
CA ASP A 59 55.49 4.79 -12.40
C ASP A 59 54.98 4.09 -11.13
N PHE A 60 53.67 4.10 -10.89
CA PHE A 60 53.07 3.52 -9.69
C PHE A 60 53.18 2.00 -9.68
N LEU A 61 53.99 1.49 -8.73
CA LEU A 61 54.22 0.06 -8.52
C LEU A 61 54.63 -0.67 -9.80
N ASN A 62 55.66 -0.18 -10.49
CA ASN A 62 56.28 -0.87 -11.63
C ASN A 62 56.52 -2.37 -11.28
N LYS A 63 55.75 -3.27 -11.93
CA LYS A 63 55.61 -4.75 -11.74
C LYS A 63 54.35 -5.26 -11.03
N ALA A 64 53.47 -4.42 -10.50
CA ALA A 64 52.18 -4.82 -9.95
C ALA A 64 51.08 -4.73 -11.04
N GLY A 65 50.14 -5.68 -11.07
CA GLY A 65 49.04 -5.68 -12.03
C GLY A 65 48.06 -4.50 -11.87
N PRO A 66 47.24 -4.19 -12.88
CA PRO A 66 46.35 -3.01 -12.92
C PRO A 66 45.40 -2.92 -11.71
N SER A 67 45.01 -4.05 -11.13
CA SER A 67 44.19 -4.11 -9.92
C SER A 67 44.76 -3.32 -8.73
N HIS A 68 46.08 -3.24 -8.59
CA HIS A 68 46.74 -2.54 -7.47
C HIS A 68 46.62 -1.01 -7.54
N ARG A 69 46.17 -0.46 -8.67
CA ARG A 69 45.87 0.96 -8.85
C ARG A 69 44.55 1.35 -8.19
N CYS A 70 43.67 0.40 -7.89
CA CYS A 70 42.44 0.62 -7.13
C CYS A 70 42.63 0.28 -5.65
N ASP A 71 42.43 1.23 -4.74
CA ASP A 71 42.33 0.95 -3.30
C ASP A 71 41.71 2.16 -2.58
N LEU A 72 41.68 2.12 -1.24
CA LEU A 72 41.36 3.30 -0.43
C LEU A 72 42.41 4.41 -0.64
N PRO A 73 42.03 5.70 -0.68
CA PRO A 73 42.95 6.83 -0.86
C PRO A 73 44.16 6.79 0.09
N GLU A 74 43.93 6.49 1.36
CA GLU A 74 44.99 6.39 2.38
C GLU A 74 46.01 5.30 2.07
N LYS A 75 45.57 4.17 1.50
CA LYS A 75 46.45 3.06 1.12
C LYS A 75 47.25 3.40 -0.13
N LEU A 76 46.65 4.07 -1.10
CA LEU A 76 47.34 4.56 -2.30
C LEU A 76 48.39 5.60 -1.96
N LEU A 77 48.10 6.50 -1.01
CA LEU A 77 49.06 7.49 -0.49
C LEU A 77 50.28 6.80 0.14
N ARG A 78 50.04 5.80 1.01
CA ARG A 78 51.13 5.01 1.62
C ARG A 78 51.96 4.24 0.60
N ARG A 79 51.38 3.88 -0.55
CA ARG A 79 52.06 3.20 -1.66
C ARG A 79 52.77 4.16 -2.64
N GLY A 80 52.75 5.47 -2.36
CA GLY A 80 53.49 6.46 -3.14
C GLY A 80 52.72 7.06 -4.32
N CYS A 81 51.40 6.92 -4.37
CA CYS A 81 50.55 7.69 -5.28
C CYS A 81 50.20 9.02 -4.62
N GLY A 82 50.58 10.15 -5.23
CA GLY A 82 50.20 11.48 -4.73
C GLY A 82 48.73 11.80 -5.02
N LEU A 83 48.13 12.73 -4.26
CA LEU A 83 46.73 13.15 -4.48
C LEU A 83 46.47 13.67 -5.90
N ASP A 84 47.45 14.37 -6.49
CA ASP A 84 47.37 14.89 -7.87
C ASP A 84 47.30 13.79 -8.94
N PHE A 85 47.59 12.54 -8.55
CA PHE A 85 47.54 11.36 -9.42
C PHE A 85 46.45 10.35 -9.01
N MET A 86 45.49 10.79 -8.19
CA MET A 86 44.33 9.99 -7.80
C MET A 86 43.06 10.52 -8.42
N GLU A 87 42.32 9.63 -9.08
CA GLU A 87 40.92 9.88 -9.39
C GLU A 87 40.07 9.46 -8.18
N LEU A 88 39.32 10.40 -7.63
CA LEU A 88 38.45 10.20 -6.47
C LEU A 88 36.98 10.14 -6.92
N SER A 89 36.18 9.35 -6.21
CA SER A 89 34.73 9.41 -6.33
C SER A 89 34.20 10.63 -5.56
N GLU A 90 34.29 11.82 -6.18
CA GLU A 90 33.78 13.06 -5.59
C GLU A 90 32.25 13.06 -5.53
N ILE A 91 31.70 13.06 -4.31
CA ILE A 91 30.31 13.41 -4.05
C ILE A 91 30.29 14.89 -3.69
N LYS A 92 29.59 15.71 -4.48
CA LYS A 92 29.43 17.14 -4.22
C LYS A 92 27.97 17.47 -4.07
N VAL A 93 27.60 18.13 -2.98
CA VAL A 93 26.24 18.65 -2.76
C VAL A 93 26.36 20.15 -2.56
N GLU A 94 25.84 20.92 -3.50
CA GLU A 94 25.76 22.36 -3.44
C GLU A 94 24.31 22.77 -3.26
N VAL A 95 24.04 23.58 -2.25
CA VAL A 95 22.68 24.03 -1.91
C VAL A 95 22.61 25.54 -2.08
N ASP A 96 21.72 26.00 -2.95
CA ASP A 96 21.47 27.44 -3.12
C ASP A 96 20.64 27.94 -1.93
N ARG A 97 21.27 28.79 -1.10
CA ARG A 97 20.63 29.40 0.07
C ARG A 97 19.81 30.62 -0.33
N LEU A 98 18.67 30.40 -0.96
CA LEU A 98 17.62 31.41 -1.04
C LEU A 98 16.80 31.34 0.26
N THR A 99 16.75 32.45 1.01
CA THR A 99 15.97 32.58 2.24
C THR A 99 14.63 33.27 1.95
N GLY A 100 13.54 32.73 2.51
CA GLY A 100 12.21 33.34 2.44
C GLY A 100 11.11 32.55 1.72
N SER A 101 11.40 31.31 1.30
CA SER A 101 10.44 30.40 0.66
C SER A 101 9.85 29.40 1.66
N GLN A 102 8.65 28.90 1.38
CA GLN A 102 7.93 27.91 2.22
C GLN A 102 8.57 26.52 2.10
N VAL A 103 9.15 26.25 0.93
CA VAL A 103 9.95 25.07 0.63
C VAL A 103 11.38 25.52 0.40
N SER A 104 12.32 24.99 1.19
CA SER A 104 13.72 25.39 1.13
C SER A 104 14.63 24.17 1.28
N PRO A 105 15.72 24.08 0.50
CA PRO A 105 16.15 24.98 -0.58
C PRO A 105 15.31 24.79 -1.85
N GLN A 106 15.39 25.72 -2.80
CA GLN A 106 14.70 25.60 -4.09
C GLN A 106 15.56 24.94 -5.18
N ASN A 107 16.88 25.10 -5.12
CA ASN A 107 17.82 24.50 -6.06
C ASN A 107 18.93 23.77 -5.30
N ILE A 108 19.21 22.55 -5.74
CA ILE A 108 20.32 21.73 -5.25
C ILE A 108 21.06 21.19 -6.46
N ASN A 109 22.38 21.31 -6.48
CA ASN A 109 23.22 20.66 -7.47
C ASN A 109 23.99 19.52 -6.78
N ILE A 110 23.86 18.32 -7.33
CA ILE A 110 24.53 17.12 -6.82
C ILE A 110 25.45 16.59 -7.92
N THR A 111 26.65 16.19 -7.58
CA THR A 111 27.51 15.38 -8.45
C THR A 111 27.60 13.98 -7.88
N LEU A 112 27.22 12.97 -8.67
CA LEU A 112 27.25 11.55 -8.30
C LEU A 112 28.05 10.73 -9.30
N ARG A 113 28.57 9.60 -8.83
CA ARG A 113 29.07 8.49 -9.65
C ARG A 113 28.23 7.22 -9.41
N PRO A 114 28.20 6.26 -10.33
CA PRO A 114 27.54 4.97 -10.07
C PRO A 114 28.09 4.29 -8.82
N GLY A 115 27.20 3.78 -7.97
CA GLY A 115 27.52 3.18 -6.68
C GLY A 115 27.64 4.18 -5.52
N SER A 116 27.47 5.48 -5.77
CA SER A 116 27.45 6.53 -4.75
C SER A 116 26.05 7.07 -4.49
N GLU A 117 25.87 7.65 -3.30
CA GLU A 117 24.63 8.29 -2.87
C GLU A 117 24.92 9.66 -2.23
N ALA A 118 23.94 10.55 -2.28
CA ALA A 118 23.96 11.83 -1.58
C ALA A 118 22.65 12.03 -0.83
N SER A 119 22.77 12.61 0.37
CA SER A 119 21.61 12.98 1.20
C SER A 119 21.55 14.50 1.38
N PHE A 120 20.35 15.06 1.35
CA PHE A 120 20.09 16.47 1.60
C PHE A 120 18.75 16.66 2.30
N ILE A 121 18.60 17.79 2.98
CA ILE A 121 17.40 18.12 3.75
C ILE A 121 16.57 19.15 2.99
N VAL A 122 15.29 18.84 2.81
CA VAL A 122 14.27 19.78 2.35
C VAL A 122 13.37 20.15 3.54
N ALA A 123 13.34 21.44 3.86
CA ALA A 123 12.47 22.02 4.88
C ALA A 123 11.17 22.49 4.23
N VAL A 124 10.04 22.04 4.77
CA VAL A 124 8.69 22.40 4.34
C VAL A 124 7.96 23.03 5.51
N THR A 125 7.63 24.31 5.40
CA THR A 125 6.89 25.03 6.44
C THR A 125 5.40 24.99 6.14
N GLN A 126 4.59 24.62 7.14
CA GLN A 126 3.14 24.54 6.99
C GLN A 126 2.48 25.93 7.01
N LEU A 127 1.57 26.18 6.07
CA LEU A 127 0.78 27.41 6.01
C LEU A 127 -0.45 27.38 6.90
N GLU A 128 -0.90 28.57 7.29
CA GLU A 128 -2.15 28.75 8.03
C GLU A 128 -3.39 28.57 7.14
N ARG A 129 -3.29 28.85 5.84
CA ARG A 129 -4.38 28.72 4.85
C ARG A 129 -3.86 28.17 3.54
N TYR A 130 -4.44 27.08 3.06
CA TYR A 130 -4.09 26.45 1.77
C TYR A 130 -5.18 26.66 0.73
N PRO A 131 -4.83 26.76 -0.56
CA PRO A 131 -5.80 26.60 -1.63
C PRO A 131 -6.41 25.20 -1.58
N VAL A 132 -7.73 25.11 -1.78
CA VAL A 132 -8.50 23.87 -1.70
C VAL A 132 -9.36 23.72 -2.93
N ASP A 133 -9.33 22.52 -3.49
CA ASP A 133 -10.27 22.08 -4.50
C ASP A 133 -11.20 21.05 -3.87
N LEU A 134 -12.51 21.31 -3.91
CA LEU A 134 -13.53 20.41 -3.40
C LEU A 134 -14.47 19.98 -4.53
N TYR A 135 -14.38 18.70 -4.91
CA TYR A 135 -15.23 18.12 -5.94
C TYR A 135 -16.38 17.34 -5.30
N TYR A 136 -17.61 17.75 -5.59
CA TYR A 136 -18.82 17.04 -5.17
C TYR A 136 -19.12 15.93 -6.18
N LEU A 137 -19.00 14.68 -5.74
CA LEU A 137 -19.34 13.51 -6.51
C LEU A 137 -20.59 12.86 -5.91
N VAL A 138 -21.72 13.07 -6.58
CA VAL A 138 -23.03 12.85 -5.97
C VAL A 138 -23.79 11.77 -6.72
N ASP A 139 -24.25 10.78 -5.97
CA ASP A 139 -25.27 9.83 -6.38
C ASP A 139 -26.59 10.56 -6.66
N VAL A 140 -27.10 10.42 -7.88
CA VAL A 140 -28.37 11.01 -8.30
C VAL A 140 -29.41 9.95 -8.66
N SER A 141 -29.32 8.76 -8.08
CA SER A 141 -30.36 7.74 -8.16
C SER A 141 -31.66 8.21 -7.50
N ALA A 142 -32.72 7.42 -7.65
CA ALA A 142 -34.05 7.81 -7.20
C ALA A 142 -34.15 7.88 -5.66
N SER A 143 -33.40 7.05 -4.93
CA SER A 143 -33.37 7.06 -3.46
C SER A 143 -32.78 8.36 -2.91
N MET A 144 -31.86 8.97 -3.66
CA MET A 144 -31.19 10.21 -3.29
C MET A 144 -32.05 11.49 -3.41
N GLN A 145 -33.34 11.40 -3.77
CA GLN A 145 -34.21 12.58 -3.97
C GLN A 145 -34.20 13.56 -2.78
N GLU A 146 -34.43 13.06 -1.56
CA GLU A 146 -34.45 13.91 -0.36
C GLU A 146 -33.06 14.49 -0.06
N ASN A 147 -32.01 13.68 -0.22
CA ASN A 147 -30.62 14.09 0.00
C ASN A 147 -30.19 15.15 -1.01
N LEU A 148 -30.64 15.06 -2.26
CA LEU A 148 -30.37 16.02 -3.32
C LEU A 148 -31.08 17.35 -3.05
N ASP A 149 -32.30 17.33 -2.53
CA ASP A 149 -33.01 18.55 -2.13
C ASP A 149 -32.33 19.25 -0.95
N ASN A 150 -31.85 18.47 0.03
CA ASN A 150 -31.04 18.99 1.13
C ASN A 150 -29.70 19.57 0.62
N LEU A 151 -29.04 18.90 -0.32
CA LEU A 151 -27.76 19.34 -0.89
C LEU A 151 -27.86 20.72 -1.56
N LYS A 152 -29.02 21.06 -2.15
CA LYS A 152 -29.27 22.40 -2.73
C LYS A 152 -29.13 23.54 -1.73
N THR A 153 -29.29 23.24 -0.44
CA THR A 153 -29.14 24.21 0.65
C THR A 153 -27.83 24.00 1.41
N VAL A 154 -27.58 22.77 1.87
CA VAL A 154 -26.42 22.42 2.70
C VAL A 154 -25.11 22.50 1.91
N GLY A 155 -25.12 22.16 0.62
CA GLY A 155 -23.95 22.27 -0.24
C GLY A 155 -23.45 23.71 -0.33
N VAL A 156 -24.36 24.67 -0.53
CA VAL A 156 -24.03 26.10 -0.55
C VAL A 156 -23.52 26.57 0.81
N ALA A 157 -24.16 26.15 1.91
CA ALA A 157 -23.74 26.51 3.26
C ALA A 157 -22.34 25.96 3.60
N LEU A 158 -22.05 24.71 3.21
CA LEU A 158 -20.73 24.09 3.34
C LEU A 158 -19.68 24.90 2.58
N SER A 159 -19.93 25.24 1.31
CA SER A 159 -18.97 26.01 0.53
C SER A 159 -18.73 27.41 1.12
N LEU A 160 -19.77 28.09 1.62
CA LEU A 160 -19.62 29.36 2.36
C LEU A 160 -18.79 29.21 3.64
N ARG A 161 -18.95 28.10 4.37
CA ARG A 161 -18.20 27.82 5.59
C ARG A 161 -16.74 27.49 5.30
N MET A 162 -16.45 26.76 4.23
CA MET A 162 -15.08 26.47 3.76
C MET A 162 -14.32 27.74 3.41
N MET A 163 -14.96 28.73 2.78
CA MET A 163 -14.35 30.04 2.48
C MET A 163 -13.94 30.85 3.73
N GLN A 164 -14.40 30.47 4.93
CA GLN A 164 -13.93 31.09 6.18
C GLN A 164 -12.60 30.50 6.66
N HIS A 165 -12.24 29.31 6.16
CA HIS A 165 -11.04 28.57 6.53
C HIS A 165 -9.95 28.57 5.43
N THR A 166 -10.33 28.79 4.18
CA THR A 166 -9.42 29.01 3.06
C THR A 166 -9.84 30.24 2.27
N SER A 167 -8.87 31.05 1.84
CA SER A 167 -9.10 32.21 0.98
C SER A 167 -9.19 31.85 -0.51
N ASP A 168 -8.91 30.60 -0.88
CA ASP A 168 -8.85 30.14 -2.28
C ASP A 168 -9.51 28.76 -2.42
N LEU A 169 -10.83 28.77 -2.55
CA LEU A 169 -11.68 27.59 -2.69
C LEU A 169 -12.22 27.47 -4.11
N TRP A 170 -11.93 26.35 -4.78
CA TRP A 170 -12.54 25.99 -6.05
C TRP A 170 -13.46 24.79 -5.86
N LEU A 171 -14.58 24.81 -6.59
CA LEU A 171 -15.65 23.84 -6.45
C LEU A 171 -15.94 23.19 -7.80
N GLY A 172 -16.10 21.87 -7.79
CA GLY A 172 -16.54 21.10 -8.95
C GLY A 172 -17.73 20.20 -8.60
N PHE A 173 -18.42 19.71 -9.63
CA PHE A 173 -19.58 18.84 -9.46
C PHE A 173 -19.62 17.75 -10.52
N GLY A 174 -19.86 16.52 -10.09
CA GLY A 174 -20.14 15.36 -10.92
C GLY A 174 -21.32 14.56 -10.38
N SER A 175 -22.03 13.89 -11.28
CA SER A 175 -23.13 12.99 -10.93
C SER A 175 -22.85 11.58 -11.43
N PHE A 176 -23.32 10.58 -10.67
CA PHE A 176 -23.29 9.19 -11.09
C PHE A 176 -24.58 8.47 -10.70
N VAL A 177 -24.83 7.35 -11.37
CA VAL A 177 -25.89 6.39 -11.03
C VAL A 177 -25.28 5.00 -11.17
N ASP A 178 -25.35 4.43 -12.38
CA ASP A 178 -24.75 3.14 -12.66
C ASP A 178 -24.58 2.93 -14.18
N LYS A 179 -23.88 1.86 -14.57
CA LYS A 179 -23.64 1.51 -15.96
C LYS A 179 -24.97 1.40 -16.71
N PRO A 180 -25.16 2.13 -17.83
CA PRO A 180 -26.45 2.18 -18.53
C PRO A 180 -26.65 0.94 -19.44
N VAL A 181 -26.52 -0.26 -18.86
CA VAL A 181 -26.67 -1.56 -19.52
C VAL A 181 -27.48 -2.51 -18.62
N SER A 182 -28.10 -3.53 -19.22
CA SER A 182 -28.75 -4.60 -18.45
C SER A 182 -27.69 -5.46 -17.75
N PRO A 183 -27.89 -5.90 -16.49
CA PRO A 183 -29.12 -5.81 -15.69
C PRO A 183 -29.26 -4.57 -14.78
N TYR A 184 -28.29 -3.66 -14.75
CA TYR A 184 -28.28 -2.47 -13.86
C TYR A 184 -29.42 -1.49 -14.13
N ILE A 185 -29.86 -1.41 -15.40
CA ILE A 185 -30.97 -0.54 -15.80
C ILE A 185 -32.11 -1.31 -16.45
N ASN A 186 -33.28 -0.68 -16.48
CA ASN A 186 -34.42 -1.20 -17.21
C ASN A 186 -34.34 -0.80 -18.69
N VAL A 187 -34.09 -1.79 -19.56
CA VAL A 187 -33.98 -1.59 -21.01
C VAL A 187 -35.32 -1.53 -21.74
N HIS A 188 -36.46 -1.52 -21.04
CA HIS A 188 -37.75 -1.32 -21.67
C HIS A 188 -37.84 0.06 -22.33
N PRO A 189 -38.34 0.21 -23.58
CA PRO A 189 -38.31 1.48 -24.31
C PRO A 189 -38.91 2.69 -23.58
N SER A 190 -39.95 2.49 -22.75
CA SER A 190 -40.55 3.57 -21.94
C SER A 190 -39.64 4.05 -20.81
N LYS A 191 -38.71 3.21 -20.34
CA LYS A 191 -37.84 3.43 -19.19
C LYS A 191 -36.43 3.90 -19.57
N ILE A 192 -35.99 3.67 -20.81
CA ILE A 192 -34.70 4.17 -21.30
C ILE A 192 -34.60 5.70 -21.17
N ASN A 193 -35.63 6.42 -21.63
CA ASN A 193 -35.65 7.88 -21.60
C ASN A 193 -36.15 8.47 -20.27
N ASN A 194 -36.92 7.69 -19.50
CA ASN A 194 -37.43 8.08 -18.20
C ASN A 194 -37.55 6.84 -17.29
N PRO A 195 -36.48 6.48 -16.55
CA PRO A 195 -36.47 5.32 -15.66
C PRO A 195 -37.61 5.32 -14.63
N CYS A 196 -38.13 6.49 -14.29
CA CYS A 196 -39.13 6.73 -13.27
C CYS A 196 -40.56 6.80 -13.84
N SER A 197 -40.78 6.30 -15.06
CA SER A 197 -42.07 6.36 -15.75
C SER A 197 -43.24 5.78 -14.96
N ASP A 198 -42.99 4.77 -14.14
CA ASP A 198 -44.01 4.06 -13.35
C ASP A 198 -44.61 4.92 -12.23
N TYR A 199 -43.90 5.98 -11.83
CA TYR A 199 -44.30 6.89 -10.76
C TYR A 199 -44.84 8.23 -11.30
N GLU A 200 -45.05 8.35 -12.62
CA GLU A 200 -45.43 9.60 -13.30
C GLU A 200 -44.45 10.77 -13.06
N ILE A 201 -43.24 10.47 -12.58
CA ILE A 201 -42.17 11.43 -12.36
C ILE A 201 -41.26 11.41 -13.57
N ARG A 202 -40.83 12.60 -14.02
CA ARG A 202 -39.82 12.74 -15.06
C ARG A 202 -38.44 12.81 -14.43
N CYS A 203 -37.64 11.77 -14.59
CA CYS A 203 -36.23 11.74 -14.21
C CYS A 203 -35.31 11.70 -15.44
N ARG A 204 -34.00 11.84 -15.22
CA ARG A 204 -33.01 11.75 -16.30
C ARG A 204 -32.77 10.28 -16.69
N PRO A 205 -32.33 10.01 -17.93
CA PRO A 205 -31.83 8.69 -18.30
C PRO A 205 -30.70 8.24 -17.39
N ALA A 206 -30.61 6.93 -17.16
CA ALA A 206 -29.51 6.32 -16.44
C ALA A 206 -28.18 6.59 -17.14
N HIS A 207 -27.13 6.82 -16.34
CA HIS A 207 -25.79 7.10 -16.81
C HIS A 207 -24.77 6.64 -15.77
N GLY A 208 -23.57 6.25 -16.23
CA GLY A 208 -22.48 5.86 -15.35
C GLY A 208 -21.94 7.05 -14.56
N PHE A 209 -21.12 7.87 -15.19
CA PHE A 209 -20.57 9.10 -14.60
C PHE A 209 -20.65 10.25 -15.60
N HIS A 210 -21.16 11.39 -15.13
CA HIS A 210 -21.14 12.67 -15.83
C HIS A 210 -20.36 13.70 -15.00
N HIS A 211 -19.34 14.28 -15.62
CA HIS A 211 -18.77 15.52 -15.15
C HIS A 211 -19.73 16.67 -15.50
N VAL A 212 -20.11 17.51 -14.53
CA VAL A 212 -21.14 18.54 -14.75
C VAL A 212 -20.56 19.94 -14.68
N LEU A 213 -19.65 20.17 -13.74
CA LEU A 213 -19.01 21.46 -13.52
C LEU A 213 -17.53 21.26 -13.21
N SER A 214 -16.68 21.77 -14.10
CA SER A 214 -15.24 21.90 -13.90
C SER A 214 -14.94 22.82 -12.73
N MET A 215 -13.79 22.63 -12.11
CA MET A 215 -13.37 23.42 -10.96
C MET A 215 -13.46 24.91 -11.26
N THR A 216 -14.19 25.63 -10.39
CA THR A 216 -14.42 27.06 -10.54
C THR A 216 -14.47 27.76 -9.19
N GLY A 217 -13.93 28.98 -9.12
CA GLY A 217 -14.15 29.88 -7.98
C GLY A 217 -15.51 30.60 -8.03
N ASN A 218 -16.31 30.43 -9.09
CA ASN A 218 -17.59 31.11 -9.24
C ASN A 218 -18.72 30.42 -8.47
N MET A 219 -18.93 30.86 -7.23
CA MET A 219 -19.99 30.35 -6.35
C MET A 219 -21.41 30.41 -6.95
N SER A 220 -21.68 31.42 -7.79
CA SER A 220 -23.00 31.57 -8.42
C SER A 220 -23.26 30.48 -9.45
N GLU A 221 -22.22 30.10 -10.21
CA GLU A 221 -22.28 29.01 -11.16
C GLU A 221 -22.45 27.66 -10.46
N PHE A 222 -21.65 27.40 -9.42
CA PHE A 222 -21.79 26.20 -8.60
C PHE A 222 -23.20 26.05 -8.01
N THR A 223 -23.72 27.13 -7.39
CA THR A 223 -25.07 27.15 -6.82
C THR A 223 -26.14 26.88 -7.89
N ARG A 224 -25.99 27.46 -9.09
CA ARG A 224 -26.89 27.22 -10.23
C ARG A 224 -26.83 25.76 -10.67
N THR A 225 -25.65 25.17 -10.72
CA THR A 225 -25.45 23.77 -11.12
C THR A 225 -26.12 22.80 -10.14
N ILE A 226 -25.89 22.94 -8.82
CA ILE A 226 -26.53 22.08 -7.82
C ILE A 226 -28.05 22.17 -7.89
N LYS A 227 -28.60 23.39 -7.98
CA LYS A 227 -30.05 23.61 -8.04
C LYS A 227 -30.73 22.96 -9.26
N ARG A 228 -30.00 22.73 -10.35
CA ARG A 228 -30.50 22.14 -11.60
C ARG A 228 -30.38 20.62 -11.66
N GLN A 229 -29.78 19.98 -10.66
CA GLN A 229 -29.67 18.53 -10.62
C GLN A 229 -31.05 17.89 -10.42
N ARG A 230 -31.22 16.74 -11.05
CA ARG A 230 -32.44 15.94 -11.07
C ARG A 230 -32.04 14.49 -10.89
N ILE A 231 -32.89 13.75 -10.19
CA ILE A 231 -32.72 12.31 -10.05
C ILE A 231 -32.77 11.59 -11.40
N SER A 232 -32.28 10.37 -11.37
CA SER A 232 -32.29 9.33 -12.39
C SER A 232 -32.81 8.04 -11.73
N GLY A 233 -32.75 6.90 -12.42
CA GLY A 233 -33.05 5.61 -11.81
C GLY A 233 -32.21 4.46 -12.36
N ASN A 234 -31.98 3.49 -11.49
CA ASN A 234 -31.38 2.17 -11.71
C ASN A 234 -32.38 1.07 -11.28
N MET A 235 -32.03 -0.19 -11.51
CA MET A 235 -32.86 -1.35 -11.17
C MET A 235 -32.37 -2.11 -9.95
N ASP A 236 -31.07 -2.26 -9.80
CA ASP A 236 -30.45 -2.93 -8.67
C ASP A 236 -29.98 -1.92 -7.61
N THR A 237 -29.44 -2.46 -6.51
CA THR A 237 -29.14 -1.68 -5.31
C THR A 237 -27.74 -1.06 -5.32
N PRO A 238 -26.66 -1.79 -5.65
CA PRO A 238 -25.34 -1.16 -5.70
C PRO A 238 -25.24 -0.18 -6.88
N GLU A 239 -24.33 0.79 -6.76
CA GLU A 239 -24.18 1.87 -7.74
C GLU A 239 -22.76 2.01 -8.27
N GLY A 240 -22.61 2.73 -9.38
CA GLY A 240 -21.34 2.94 -10.09
C GLY A 240 -20.41 3.99 -9.46
N GLY A 241 -20.47 4.18 -8.14
CA GLY A 241 -19.72 5.24 -7.44
C GLY A 241 -18.21 5.15 -7.62
N LEU A 242 -17.63 3.94 -7.67
CA LEU A 242 -16.19 3.76 -7.82
C LEU A 242 -15.68 4.11 -9.24
N ASP A 243 -16.47 3.87 -10.29
CA ASP A 243 -16.17 4.35 -11.66
C ASP A 243 -16.03 5.86 -11.65
N ALA A 244 -17.00 6.52 -11.02
CA ALA A 244 -17.10 7.96 -10.97
C ALA A 244 -15.93 8.57 -10.16
N MET A 245 -15.55 7.93 -9.04
CA MET A 245 -14.39 8.33 -8.25
C MET A 245 -13.09 8.19 -9.06
N LEU A 246 -12.89 7.06 -9.74
CA LEU A 246 -11.67 6.85 -10.52
C LEU A 246 -11.59 7.85 -11.67
N GLN A 247 -12.67 8.04 -12.44
CA GLN A 247 -12.68 9.03 -13.54
C GLN A 247 -12.45 10.46 -13.02
N ALA A 248 -13.06 10.85 -11.90
CA ALA A 248 -12.77 12.13 -11.26
C ALA A 248 -11.31 12.25 -10.80
N ALA A 249 -10.65 11.15 -10.45
CA ALA A 249 -9.26 11.13 -10.03
C ALA A 249 -8.27 11.22 -11.20
N VAL A 250 -8.53 10.53 -12.31
CA VAL A 250 -7.56 10.43 -13.43
C VAL A 250 -7.76 11.50 -14.49
N CYS A 251 -8.96 12.04 -14.66
CA CYS A 251 -9.26 13.08 -15.65
C CYS A 251 -8.88 14.49 -15.17
N GLN A 252 -7.59 14.69 -14.83
CA GLN A 252 -7.06 15.91 -14.21
C GLN A 252 -7.48 17.19 -14.93
N ASP A 253 -7.26 17.26 -16.25
CA ASP A 253 -7.54 18.45 -17.05
C ASP A 253 -9.04 18.71 -17.23
N ALA A 254 -9.84 17.65 -17.44
CA ALA A 254 -11.28 17.79 -17.65
C ALA A 254 -11.99 18.24 -16.36
N ILE A 255 -11.60 17.68 -15.22
CA ILE A 255 -12.11 18.10 -13.91
C ILE A 255 -11.58 19.49 -13.56
N GLY A 256 -10.32 19.78 -13.87
CA GLY A 256 -9.65 21.05 -13.59
C GLY A 256 -8.97 21.09 -12.23
N TRP A 257 -8.41 19.96 -11.77
CA TRP A 257 -7.68 19.92 -10.49
C TRP A 257 -6.43 20.79 -10.54
N ARG A 258 -6.30 21.72 -9.60
CA ARG A 258 -5.10 22.56 -9.50
C ARG A 258 -3.96 21.78 -8.88
N SER A 259 -2.74 22.02 -9.35
CA SER A 259 -1.54 21.30 -8.91
C SER A 259 -1.07 21.73 -7.52
N GLU A 260 -1.36 22.98 -7.18
CA GLU A 260 -0.96 23.68 -5.97
C GLU A 260 -2.02 23.59 -4.85
N ALA A 261 -3.21 23.07 -5.15
CA ALA A 261 -4.32 22.97 -4.20
C ALA A 261 -4.35 21.60 -3.50
N LYS A 262 -4.84 21.60 -2.26
CA LYS A 262 -5.25 20.37 -1.56
C LYS A 262 -6.56 19.89 -2.16
N ARG A 263 -6.63 18.61 -2.54
CA ARG A 263 -7.73 18.05 -3.33
C ARG A 263 -8.63 17.17 -2.47
N LEU A 264 -9.88 17.57 -2.31
CA LEU A 264 -10.91 16.82 -1.60
C LEU A 264 -11.97 16.32 -2.58
N LEU A 265 -12.23 15.01 -2.55
CA LEU A 265 -13.28 14.37 -3.33
C LEU A 265 -14.40 13.91 -2.40
N LEU A 266 -15.52 14.62 -2.39
CA LEU A 266 -16.67 14.30 -1.55
C LEU A 266 -17.63 13.36 -2.29
N LEU A 267 -17.60 12.07 -1.94
CA LEU A 267 -18.57 11.09 -2.41
C LEU A 267 -19.82 11.13 -1.52
N MET A 268 -20.99 11.34 -2.12
CA MET A 268 -22.29 11.30 -1.43
C MET A 268 -23.18 10.21 -2.03
N THR A 269 -23.61 9.24 -1.21
CA THR A 269 -24.50 8.15 -1.64
C THR A 269 -25.28 7.55 -0.46
N ASP A 270 -26.41 6.93 -0.75
CA ASP A 270 -27.22 6.15 0.20
C ASP A 270 -27.20 4.64 -0.07
N GLN A 271 -26.46 4.19 -1.09
CA GLN A 271 -26.32 2.79 -1.49
C GLN A 271 -24.85 2.32 -1.45
N PRO A 272 -24.60 0.99 -1.43
CA PRO A 272 -23.25 0.44 -1.64
C PRO A 272 -22.79 0.69 -3.08
N SER A 273 -21.48 0.60 -3.33
CA SER A 273 -20.95 0.65 -4.70
C SER A 273 -20.64 -0.74 -5.25
N HIS A 274 -20.81 -0.90 -6.56
CA HIS A 274 -20.29 -2.06 -7.28
C HIS A 274 -18.76 -2.15 -7.19
N LEU A 275 -18.26 -3.39 -7.23
CA LEU A 275 -16.84 -3.70 -7.22
C LEU A 275 -16.41 -4.32 -8.56
N ALA A 276 -15.11 -4.37 -8.81
CA ALA A 276 -14.57 -5.11 -9.93
C ALA A 276 -15.11 -6.54 -9.98
N LEU A 277 -15.34 -7.05 -11.20
CA LEU A 277 -15.98 -8.31 -11.56
C LEU A 277 -17.52 -8.34 -11.49
N ASP A 278 -18.18 -7.33 -10.90
CA ASP A 278 -19.65 -7.26 -10.91
C ASP A 278 -20.19 -7.08 -12.34
N SER A 279 -19.47 -6.35 -13.20
CA SER A 279 -19.86 -6.06 -14.59
C SER A 279 -19.91 -7.29 -15.49
N ARG A 280 -19.37 -8.42 -15.02
CA ARG A 280 -19.50 -9.71 -15.70
C ARG A 280 -20.97 -10.11 -15.88
N LEU A 281 -21.86 -9.69 -14.97
CA LEU A 281 -23.30 -9.91 -15.08
C LEU A 281 -23.92 -9.18 -16.28
N ALA A 282 -23.37 -8.03 -16.66
CA ALA A 282 -23.76 -7.27 -17.84
C ALA A 282 -23.01 -7.66 -19.12
N GLY A 283 -22.18 -8.72 -19.07
CA GLY A 283 -21.36 -9.15 -20.20
C GLY A 283 -20.12 -8.28 -20.44
N ILE A 284 -19.77 -7.39 -19.49
CA ILE A 284 -18.56 -6.59 -19.54
C ILE A 284 -17.46 -7.35 -18.80
N VAL A 285 -16.43 -7.75 -19.53
CA VAL A 285 -15.32 -8.59 -19.02
C VAL A 285 -13.95 -7.95 -19.21
N VAL A 286 -13.92 -6.72 -19.74
CA VAL A 286 -12.68 -5.96 -19.91
C VAL A 286 -12.40 -5.25 -18.59
N PRO A 287 -11.27 -5.54 -17.91
CA PRO A 287 -10.92 -4.84 -16.68
C PRO A 287 -10.80 -3.33 -16.89
N HIS A 288 -11.02 -2.55 -15.84
CA HIS A 288 -10.78 -1.12 -15.87
C HIS A 288 -9.28 -0.84 -16.08
N ASP A 289 -8.93 0.04 -17.02
CA ASP A 289 -7.53 0.33 -17.40
C ASP A 289 -6.85 1.40 -16.54
N GLY A 290 -7.64 2.17 -15.79
CA GLY A 290 -7.14 3.20 -14.87
C GLY A 290 -6.84 4.52 -15.56
N LEU A 291 -7.35 4.72 -16.78
CA LEU A 291 -7.14 5.91 -17.59
C LEU A 291 -8.41 6.79 -17.67
N CYS A 292 -8.23 8.02 -18.16
CA CYS A 292 -9.34 8.94 -18.37
C CYS A 292 -10.10 8.62 -19.65
N HIS A 293 -11.42 8.48 -19.55
CA HIS A 293 -12.34 8.22 -20.68
C HIS A 293 -13.55 9.16 -20.66
N LEU A 294 -13.32 10.43 -20.33
CA LEU A 294 -14.33 11.47 -20.44
C LEU A 294 -14.33 12.04 -21.85
N GLU A 295 -15.45 11.88 -22.56
CA GLU A 295 -15.71 12.58 -23.82
C GLU A 295 -16.97 13.43 -23.66
N ASN A 296 -16.88 14.73 -23.98
CA ASN A 296 -17.99 15.68 -23.78
C ASN A 296 -18.56 15.62 -22.34
N ASN A 297 -17.68 15.47 -21.35
CA ASN A 297 -18.01 15.33 -19.92
C ASN A 297 -18.79 14.06 -19.55
N VAL A 298 -18.84 13.05 -20.41
CA VAL A 298 -19.51 11.77 -20.16
C VAL A 298 -18.48 10.64 -20.16
N TYR A 299 -18.58 9.72 -19.19
CA TYR A 299 -17.72 8.55 -19.13
C TYR A 299 -18.13 7.51 -20.19
N THR A 300 -17.36 7.42 -21.28
CA THR A 300 -17.65 6.53 -22.42
C THR A 300 -17.24 5.08 -22.15
N GLY A 301 -16.37 4.85 -21.16
CA GLY A 301 -15.96 3.53 -20.71
C GLY A 301 -17.02 2.76 -19.93
N SER A 302 -18.09 3.42 -19.49
CA SER A 302 -19.10 2.84 -18.59
C SER A 302 -19.73 1.54 -19.11
N THR A 303 -19.93 1.42 -20.44
CA THR A 303 -20.53 0.22 -21.05
C THR A 303 -19.50 -0.76 -21.64
N LYS A 304 -18.20 -0.47 -21.49
CA LYS A 304 -17.11 -1.23 -22.13
C LYS A 304 -16.16 -1.85 -21.12
N MET A 305 -15.93 -1.18 -20.00
CA MET A 305 -14.99 -1.58 -18.95
C MET A 305 -15.73 -1.88 -17.66
N ASP A 306 -15.18 -2.84 -16.92
CA ASP A 306 -15.64 -3.23 -15.59
C ASP A 306 -15.45 -2.08 -14.58
N HIS A 307 -15.97 -2.26 -13.38
CA HIS A 307 -15.69 -1.36 -12.27
C HIS A 307 -14.22 -1.48 -11.86
N PRO A 308 -13.61 -0.41 -11.34
CA PRO A 308 -12.24 -0.47 -10.87
C PRO A 308 -12.13 -1.31 -9.60
N SER A 309 -10.98 -1.98 -9.45
CA SER A 309 -10.66 -2.61 -8.18
C SER A 309 -10.33 -1.55 -7.11
N LEU A 310 -10.51 -1.90 -5.84
CA LEU A 310 -10.12 -1.00 -4.74
C LEU A 310 -8.63 -0.67 -4.76
N GLY A 311 -7.77 -1.61 -5.18
CA GLY A 311 -6.34 -1.39 -5.34
C GLY A 311 -6.04 -0.34 -6.41
N GLN A 312 -6.66 -0.45 -7.59
CA GLN A 312 -6.52 0.55 -8.67
C GLN A 312 -7.04 1.92 -8.24
N LEU A 313 -8.19 1.98 -7.55
CA LEU A 313 -8.72 3.24 -7.04
C LEU A 313 -7.78 3.86 -6.01
N SER A 314 -7.29 3.06 -5.05
CA SER A 314 -6.32 3.50 -4.04
C SER A 314 -5.07 4.08 -4.68
N GLU A 315 -4.50 3.36 -5.65
CA GLU A 315 -3.31 3.79 -6.39
C GLU A 315 -3.57 5.14 -7.08
N LYS A 316 -4.66 5.27 -7.85
CA LYS A 316 -4.95 6.51 -8.58
C LYS A 316 -5.31 7.69 -7.66
N LEU A 317 -5.95 7.46 -6.51
CA LEU A 317 -6.19 8.51 -5.52
C LEU A 317 -4.88 9.00 -4.90
N LEU A 318 -3.97 8.08 -4.55
CA LEU A 318 -2.66 8.42 -4.00
C LEU A 318 -1.75 9.12 -5.01
N GLU A 319 -1.64 8.59 -6.23
CA GLU A 319 -0.85 9.17 -7.32
C GLU A 319 -1.29 10.61 -7.64
N ASN A 320 -2.61 10.85 -7.63
CA ASN A 320 -3.18 12.16 -7.91
C ASN A 320 -3.37 13.03 -6.67
N HIS A 321 -2.94 12.57 -5.50
CA HIS A 321 -3.01 13.28 -4.22
C HIS A 321 -4.42 13.76 -3.85
N ILE A 322 -5.42 12.90 -4.08
CA ILE A 322 -6.83 13.19 -3.83
C ILE A 322 -7.27 12.47 -2.56
N TYR A 323 -7.78 13.25 -1.61
CA TYR A 323 -8.31 12.75 -0.35
C TYR A 323 -9.82 12.60 -0.46
N SER A 324 -10.31 11.36 -0.39
CA SER A 324 -11.74 11.07 -0.49
C SER A 324 -12.46 11.25 0.84
N VAL A 325 -13.63 11.88 0.80
CA VAL A 325 -14.55 12.01 1.92
C VAL A 325 -15.84 11.28 1.55
N PHE A 326 -16.14 10.21 2.28
CA PHE A 326 -17.34 9.40 2.10
C PHE A 326 -18.43 9.94 3.05
N ALA A 327 -19.45 10.56 2.48
CA ALA A 327 -20.65 10.99 3.19
C ALA A 327 -21.81 10.04 2.88
N VAL A 328 -21.97 9.03 3.75
CA VAL A 328 -22.83 7.87 3.48
C VAL A 328 -23.98 7.79 4.47
N GLU A 329 -25.17 7.41 4.02
CA GLU A 329 -26.31 7.22 4.90
C GLU A 329 -26.08 6.13 5.98
N LYS A 330 -26.67 6.31 7.16
CA LYS A 330 -26.46 5.49 8.37
C LYS A 330 -26.59 3.98 8.13
N GLN A 331 -27.51 3.54 7.28
CA GLN A 331 -27.76 2.11 7.04
C GLN A 331 -26.64 1.42 6.26
N ARG A 332 -25.89 2.17 5.43
CA ARG A 332 -24.77 1.65 4.62
C ARG A 332 -23.40 1.93 5.21
N TYR A 333 -23.34 2.66 6.32
CA TYR A 333 -22.09 3.09 6.94
C TYR A 333 -21.11 1.94 7.23
N GLN A 334 -21.60 0.79 7.73
CA GLN A 334 -20.75 -0.35 8.06
C GLN A 334 -19.99 -0.92 6.85
N TRP A 335 -20.61 -0.88 5.66
CA TRP A 335 -19.96 -1.36 4.44
C TRP A 335 -18.80 -0.45 4.04
N TYR A 336 -19.01 0.87 4.10
CA TYR A 336 -17.96 1.83 3.81
C TYR A 336 -16.90 1.93 4.90
N GLU A 337 -17.21 1.57 6.15
CA GLU A 337 -16.22 1.51 7.24
C GLU A 337 -15.12 0.49 6.96
N GLU A 338 -15.46 -0.67 6.41
CA GLU A 338 -14.48 -1.67 5.99
C GLU A 338 -13.77 -1.27 4.69
N LEU A 339 -14.50 -0.71 3.72
CA LEU A 339 -13.92 -0.27 2.44
C LEU A 339 -12.88 0.84 2.63
N VAL A 340 -13.20 1.86 3.44
CA VAL A 340 -12.33 3.02 3.68
C VAL A 340 -11.01 2.63 4.35
N ARG A 341 -10.95 1.52 5.11
CA ARG A 341 -9.68 1.00 5.66
C ARG A 341 -8.69 0.57 4.59
N LEU A 342 -9.19 0.22 3.40
CA LEU A 342 -8.39 -0.19 2.24
C LEU A 342 -8.01 1.01 1.35
N LEU A 343 -8.56 2.20 1.63
CA LEU A 343 -8.30 3.43 0.89
C LEU A 343 -7.57 4.45 1.79
N PRO A 344 -6.23 4.48 1.80
CA PRO A 344 -5.47 5.44 2.58
C PRO A 344 -5.84 6.88 2.23
N GLY A 345 -5.84 7.77 3.22
CA GLY A 345 -6.23 9.18 3.04
C GLY A 345 -7.74 9.40 2.88
N SER A 346 -8.57 8.38 3.12
CA SER A 346 -10.02 8.50 3.08
C SER A 346 -10.64 8.81 4.44
N TYR A 347 -11.66 9.66 4.44
CA TYR A 347 -12.47 10.02 5.60
C TYR A 347 -13.88 9.47 5.44
N LEU A 348 -14.47 8.96 6.52
CA LEU A 348 -15.83 8.47 6.52
C LEU A 348 -16.69 9.25 7.50
N GLY A 349 -17.88 9.65 7.06
CA GLY A 349 -18.87 10.30 7.91
C GLY A 349 -20.29 9.88 7.59
N LYS A 350 -21.15 10.05 8.61
CA LYS A 350 -22.56 9.67 8.55
C LYS A 350 -23.38 10.82 7.96
N LEU A 351 -24.03 10.57 6.84
CA LEU A 351 -25.08 11.43 6.33
C LEU A 351 -26.38 11.09 7.11
N SER A 352 -26.84 12.04 7.93
CA SER A 352 -28.15 11.96 8.57
C SER A 352 -29.13 12.78 7.74
N VAL A 353 -30.25 12.17 7.38
CA VAL A 353 -31.37 12.77 6.62
C VAL A 353 -31.86 14.11 7.23
N PHE A 354 -31.58 14.37 8.52
CA PHE A 354 -32.14 15.53 9.25
C PHE A 354 -31.13 16.53 9.84
N GLN A 355 -29.82 16.43 9.57
CA GLN A 355 -28.85 17.34 10.20
C GLN A 355 -27.73 17.79 9.25
N ALA A 356 -28.01 18.91 8.56
CA ALA A 356 -27.04 19.76 7.86
C ALA A 356 -25.68 20.00 8.56
N PRO A 357 -25.57 20.17 9.90
CA PRO A 357 -24.27 20.38 10.54
C PRO A 357 -23.30 19.21 10.36
N ASN A 358 -23.78 17.96 10.27
CA ASN A 358 -22.91 16.79 10.21
C ASN A 358 -22.07 16.71 8.92
N LEU A 359 -22.62 17.15 7.77
CA LEU A 359 -21.86 17.18 6.52
C LEU A 359 -20.81 18.29 6.53
N ILE A 360 -21.17 19.46 7.09
CA ILE A 360 -20.27 20.60 7.19
C ILE A 360 -19.08 20.24 8.09
N ASP A 361 -19.35 19.72 9.27
CA ASP A 361 -18.33 19.35 10.24
C ASP A 361 -17.44 18.21 9.71
N LEU A 362 -18.02 17.22 9.02
CA LEU A 362 -17.28 16.13 8.38
C LEU A 362 -16.23 16.66 7.38
N VAL A 363 -16.63 17.53 6.45
CA VAL A 363 -15.73 18.06 5.42
C VAL A 363 -14.71 19.01 6.04
N LEU A 364 -15.11 19.80 7.05
CA LEU A 364 -14.18 20.68 7.77
C LEU A 364 -13.14 19.88 8.57
N ASP A 365 -13.53 18.79 9.21
CA ASP A 365 -12.59 17.97 9.98
C ASP A 365 -11.67 17.16 9.07
N ALA A 366 -12.18 16.65 7.94
CA ALA A 366 -11.36 16.09 6.87
C ALA A 366 -10.34 17.13 6.36
N TYR A 367 -10.79 18.36 6.12
CA TYR A 367 -9.92 19.47 5.71
C TYR A 367 -8.86 19.80 6.77
N LYS A 368 -9.22 19.94 8.05
CA LYS A 368 -8.26 20.23 9.13
C LYS A 368 -7.23 19.11 9.30
N ARG A 369 -7.64 17.85 9.18
CA ARG A 369 -6.71 16.71 9.21
C ARG A 369 -5.78 16.73 8.01
N LEU A 370 -6.30 17.01 6.81
CA LEU A 370 -5.52 17.19 5.61
C LEU A 370 -4.51 18.34 5.73
N LEU A 371 -4.89 19.44 6.38
CA LEU A 371 -3.96 20.53 6.67
C LEU A 371 -2.81 20.07 7.56
N SER A 372 -3.10 19.24 8.58
CA SER A 372 -2.11 18.74 9.52
C SER A 372 -1.13 17.72 8.93
N GLU A 373 -1.32 17.32 7.67
CA GLU A 373 -0.44 16.40 6.97
C GLU A 373 0.48 17.13 5.98
N VAL A 374 1.79 16.90 6.14
CA VAL A 374 2.82 17.36 5.22
C VAL A 374 3.47 16.13 4.59
N LEU A 375 3.32 16.00 3.27
CA LEU A 375 3.79 14.88 2.44
C LEU A 375 4.65 15.44 1.30
N VAL A 376 5.68 14.68 0.92
CA VAL A 376 6.53 15.00 -0.24
C VAL A 376 6.47 13.89 -1.27
N SER A 377 6.28 14.30 -2.53
CA SER A 377 6.43 13.46 -3.72
C SER A 377 7.80 13.73 -4.36
N VAL A 378 8.46 12.69 -4.86
CA VAL A 378 9.72 12.82 -5.59
C VAL A 378 9.56 12.19 -6.96
N SER A 379 9.81 12.97 -8.01
CA SER A 379 9.75 12.53 -9.40
C SER A 379 11.12 12.66 -10.04
N VAL A 380 11.62 11.57 -10.61
CA VAL A 380 12.85 11.52 -11.43
C VAL A 380 12.43 11.59 -12.91
N GLU A 381 13.22 12.26 -13.74
CA GLU A 381 13.01 12.32 -15.20
C GLU A 381 12.89 10.91 -15.80
N ASP A 382 11.85 10.67 -16.63
CA ASP A 382 11.37 9.33 -17.01
C ASP A 382 12.46 8.42 -17.59
N GLU A 383 13.35 8.96 -18.42
CA GLU A 383 14.45 8.21 -19.05
C GLU A 383 15.52 7.75 -18.05
N ALA A 384 15.56 8.35 -16.86
CA ALA A 384 16.58 8.12 -15.84
C ALA A 384 16.08 7.30 -14.64
N VAL A 385 14.77 7.07 -14.48
CA VAL A 385 14.17 6.44 -13.29
C VAL A 385 14.83 5.10 -12.92
N SER A 386 15.20 4.26 -13.90
CA SER A 386 15.83 2.96 -13.65
C SER A 386 17.28 3.03 -13.18
N ARG A 387 17.95 4.19 -13.37
CA ARG A 387 19.37 4.40 -13.03
C ARG A 387 19.56 4.97 -11.63
N TYR A 388 18.50 5.48 -10.99
CA TYR A 388 18.57 6.08 -9.67
C TYR A 388 17.56 5.45 -8.72
N TRP A 389 17.89 5.46 -7.44
CA TRP A 389 16.94 5.15 -6.38
C TRP A 389 16.82 6.34 -5.44
N VAL A 390 15.65 6.46 -4.82
CA VAL A 390 15.32 7.55 -3.91
C VAL A 390 14.74 6.99 -2.62
N SER A 391 15.29 7.42 -1.49
CA SER A 391 14.72 7.22 -0.17
C SER A 391 14.32 8.55 0.45
N VAL A 392 13.19 8.57 1.13
CA VAL A 392 12.65 9.77 1.81
C VAL A 392 12.42 9.40 3.26
N SER A 393 13.09 10.12 4.16
CA SER A 393 12.97 9.97 5.61
C SER A 393 12.44 11.27 6.22
N PRO A 394 11.18 11.32 6.66
CA PRO A 394 10.63 12.50 7.32
C PRO A 394 11.14 12.63 8.76
N LEU A 395 11.35 13.88 9.19
CA LEU A 395 11.69 14.32 10.53
C LEU A 395 10.60 15.30 10.98
N CYS A 396 9.65 14.77 11.74
CA CYS A 396 8.47 15.52 12.16
C CYS A 396 8.76 16.45 13.35
N PRO A 397 7.94 17.49 13.59
CA PRO A 397 8.18 18.47 14.65
C PRO A 397 8.16 17.89 16.07
N ASP A 398 7.51 16.73 16.26
CA ASP A 398 7.48 15.97 17.51
C ASP A 398 8.74 15.11 17.73
N GLY A 399 9.68 15.11 16.78
CA GLY A 399 10.89 14.30 16.80
C GLY A 399 10.69 12.88 16.26
N SER A 400 9.48 12.53 15.80
CA SER A 400 9.22 11.22 15.20
C SER A 400 9.81 11.11 13.79
N THR A 401 10.21 9.89 13.43
CA THR A 401 10.69 9.51 12.09
C THR A 401 9.84 8.36 11.56
N PRO A 402 8.60 8.63 11.13
CA PRO A 402 7.70 7.57 10.68
C PRO A 402 8.27 6.86 9.44
N LYS A 403 7.98 5.56 9.30
CA LYS A 403 8.37 4.75 8.11
C LYS A 403 7.61 5.10 6.82
N GLY A 404 7.00 6.29 6.76
CA GLY A 404 6.25 6.81 5.62
C GLY A 404 6.92 8.02 4.99
N ARG A 405 6.25 8.63 4.00
CA ARG A 405 6.71 9.87 3.34
C ARG A 405 6.01 11.13 3.87
N SER A 406 5.24 11.02 4.95
CA SER A 406 4.48 12.14 5.53
C SER A 406 4.62 12.25 7.04
N CYS A 407 4.42 13.48 7.52
CA CYS A 407 4.20 13.81 8.92
C CYS A 407 2.75 14.22 9.13
N THR A 408 2.11 13.70 10.17
CA THR A 408 0.72 14.02 10.55
C THR A 408 0.68 14.82 11.85
N GLY A 409 -0.39 15.60 12.07
CA GLY A 409 -0.56 16.38 13.29
C GLY A 409 0.29 17.66 13.36
N VAL A 410 0.84 18.07 12.21
CA VAL A 410 1.66 19.29 12.07
C VAL A 410 0.76 20.52 12.29
N GLN A 411 1.23 21.43 13.14
CA GLN A 411 0.55 22.68 13.47
C GLN A 411 1.02 23.84 12.58
N PRO A 412 0.14 24.81 12.25
CA PRO A 412 0.51 25.93 11.37
C PRO A 412 1.82 26.62 11.78
N ASN A 413 2.64 26.99 10.80
CA ASN A 413 3.98 27.57 10.96
C ASN A 413 5.05 26.62 11.54
N GLN A 414 4.74 25.35 11.79
CA GLN A 414 5.78 24.36 12.03
C GLN A 414 6.46 23.95 10.73
N THR A 415 7.74 23.61 10.84
CA THR A 415 8.56 23.14 9.72
C THR A 415 8.80 21.64 9.87
N VAL A 416 8.52 20.90 8.80
CA VAL A 416 8.86 19.50 8.66
C VAL A 416 10.13 19.39 7.83
N TYR A 417 11.05 18.53 8.24
CA TYR A 417 12.27 18.29 7.49
C TYR A 417 12.20 16.93 6.82
N PHE A 418 12.54 16.86 5.54
CA PHE A 418 12.63 15.61 4.79
C PHE A 418 14.08 15.38 4.43
N ASN A 419 14.67 14.32 4.98
CA ASN A 419 15.97 13.84 4.55
C ASN A 419 15.77 12.97 3.30
N ILE A 420 16.27 13.44 2.16
CA ILE A 420 16.12 12.78 0.87
C ILE A 420 17.49 12.25 0.48
N THR A 421 17.56 10.94 0.28
CA THR A 421 18.75 10.24 -0.19
C THR A 421 18.53 9.81 -1.62
N ILE A 422 19.43 10.22 -2.52
CA ILE A 422 19.42 9.81 -3.92
C ILE A 422 20.72 9.06 -4.19
N GLY A 423 20.61 7.85 -4.71
CA GLY A 423 21.76 7.07 -5.16
C GLY A 423 21.66 6.69 -6.63
N GLN A 424 22.83 6.52 -7.26
CA GLN A 424 22.96 6.16 -8.67
C GLN A 424 23.42 4.71 -8.79
N HIS A 425 22.69 3.88 -9.51
CA HIS A 425 23.05 2.49 -9.80
C HIS A 425 23.99 2.38 -11.01
N SER A 426 23.68 3.09 -12.09
CA SER A 426 24.37 2.96 -13.38
C SER A 426 24.40 4.28 -14.15
N CYS A 427 25.19 4.32 -15.21
CA CYS A 427 25.23 5.41 -16.18
C CYS A 427 24.28 5.14 -17.35
N ALA A 428 24.05 6.15 -18.18
CA ALA A 428 23.41 5.98 -19.47
C ALA A 428 24.15 4.94 -20.33
N ASP A 429 23.45 4.30 -21.27
CA ASP A 429 23.98 3.22 -22.10
C ASP A 429 25.18 3.63 -22.95
N ASP A 430 25.30 4.93 -23.27
CA ASP A 430 26.42 5.50 -24.00
C ASP A 430 27.62 5.87 -23.11
N GLY A 431 27.52 5.63 -21.79
CA GLY A 431 28.58 5.82 -20.81
C GLY A 431 28.93 7.27 -20.52
N ARG A 432 28.26 8.24 -21.15
CA ARG A 432 28.60 9.66 -21.04
C ARG A 432 28.07 10.28 -19.76
N ASP A 433 28.70 11.39 -19.38
CA ASP A 433 28.20 12.24 -18.31
C ASP A 433 26.86 12.84 -18.73
N GLU A 434 25.88 12.78 -17.84
CA GLU A 434 24.52 13.30 -18.05
C GLU A 434 24.08 14.20 -16.88
N ASP A 435 23.21 15.17 -17.18
CA ASP A 435 22.56 16.00 -16.17
C ASP A 435 21.09 15.58 -16.06
N VAL A 436 20.71 14.98 -14.93
CA VAL A 436 19.36 14.48 -14.65
C VAL A 436 18.63 15.42 -13.70
N ARG A 437 17.35 15.69 -13.98
CA ARG A 437 16.51 16.48 -13.07
C ARG A 437 15.65 15.59 -12.19
N VAL A 438 15.71 15.86 -10.89
CA VAL A 438 14.83 15.29 -9.88
C VAL A 438 14.04 16.43 -9.23
N ILE A 439 12.71 16.29 -9.15
CA ILE A 439 11.82 17.29 -8.57
C ILE A 439 11.23 16.73 -7.29
N VAL A 440 11.45 17.44 -6.20
CA VAL A 440 10.88 17.16 -4.89
C VAL A 440 9.74 18.14 -4.67
N ARG A 441 8.51 17.66 -4.69
CA ARG A 441 7.30 18.48 -4.59
C ARG A 441 6.50 18.12 -3.33
N PRO A 442 6.39 19.05 -2.37
CA PRO A 442 5.44 18.92 -1.28
C PRO A 442 4.00 18.97 -1.82
N VAL A 443 3.16 18.06 -1.34
CA VAL A 443 1.81 17.89 -1.86
C VAL A 443 0.90 19.05 -1.42
N GLY A 444 0.31 19.76 -2.37
CA GLY A 444 -0.50 20.95 -2.12
C GLY A 444 0.30 22.23 -1.87
N TYR A 445 1.51 22.31 -2.44
CA TYR A 445 2.34 23.50 -2.44
C TYR A 445 2.67 23.90 -3.89
N ASN A 446 2.78 25.20 -4.15
CA ASN A 446 3.20 25.74 -5.44
C ASN A 446 4.73 25.71 -5.62
N GLU A 447 5.48 25.78 -4.52
CA GLU A 447 6.93 25.72 -4.50
C GLU A 447 7.43 24.26 -4.50
N SER A 448 8.59 24.02 -5.13
CA SER A 448 9.25 22.72 -5.16
C SER A 448 10.76 22.89 -5.08
N THR A 449 11.46 21.84 -4.69
CA THR A 449 12.92 21.77 -4.75
C THR A 449 13.33 21.04 -6.02
N VAL A 450 14.10 21.73 -6.86
CA VAL A 450 14.69 21.17 -8.08
C VAL A 450 16.11 20.71 -7.76
N VAL A 451 16.38 19.43 -7.97
CA VAL A 451 17.67 18.80 -7.78
C VAL A 451 18.26 18.48 -9.15
N ARG A 452 19.40 19.10 -9.49
CA ARG A 452 20.16 18.81 -10.70
C ARG A 452 21.28 17.85 -10.34
N ILE A 453 21.22 16.65 -10.88
CA ILE A 453 22.21 15.60 -10.64
C ILE A 453 23.13 15.53 -11.86
N ARG A 454 24.39 15.86 -11.67
CA ARG A 454 25.44 15.64 -12.66
C ARG A 454 26.06 14.27 -12.42
N SER A 455 25.80 13.35 -13.31
CA SER A 455 26.40 12.02 -13.27
C SER A 455 27.75 12.01 -13.97
N LYS A 456 28.78 11.69 -13.19
CA LYS A 456 30.15 11.52 -13.69
C LYS A 456 30.42 10.04 -13.93
N CYS A 457 30.45 9.65 -15.19
CA CYS A 457 30.59 8.26 -15.63
C CYS A 457 32.02 7.95 -16.08
N HIS A 458 32.70 8.94 -16.65
CA HIS A 458 34.08 8.80 -17.08
C HIS A 458 35.08 9.21 -15.99
N CYS A 459 36.27 8.61 -16.04
CA CYS A 459 37.43 9.07 -15.27
C CYS A 459 38.17 10.17 -16.02
N SER A 460 38.54 11.21 -15.30
CA SER A 460 39.23 12.38 -15.87
C SER A 460 40.73 12.14 -15.97
N CYS A 461 41.29 11.44 -14.97
CA CYS A 461 42.72 11.11 -14.84
C CYS A 461 43.63 12.34 -14.97
N GLY A 462 43.18 13.45 -14.37
CA GLY A 462 43.92 14.71 -14.34
C GLY A 462 44.19 15.33 -15.73
N ALA A 463 45.28 16.08 -15.84
CA ALA A 463 45.67 16.76 -17.08
C ALA A 463 46.23 15.81 -18.17
N THR A 464 46.57 14.58 -17.81
CA THR A 464 47.16 13.60 -18.75
C THR A 464 46.08 12.86 -19.55
N GLY A 465 44.85 12.76 -19.03
CA GLY A 465 43.71 12.09 -19.69
C GLY A 465 43.91 10.58 -19.94
N HIS A 466 45.00 10.00 -19.44
CA HIS A 466 45.35 8.59 -19.61
C HIS A 466 45.19 7.86 -18.28
N CYS A 467 44.19 7.00 -18.19
CA CYS A 467 43.84 6.30 -16.96
C CYS A 467 44.62 4.99 -16.73
N HIS A 468 45.59 4.64 -17.60
CA HIS A 468 46.26 3.33 -17.61
C HIS A 468 45.25 2.17 -17.61
N GLU A 469 44.32 2.22 -18.56
CA GLU A 469 43.44 1.10 -18.88
C GLU A 469 44.18 0.23 -19.89
N ASP A 470 44.53 -0.99 -19.51
CA ASP A 470 45.07 -1.96 -20.46
C ASP A 470 43.92 -2.35 -21.41
N GLU A 471 43.86 -1.72 -22.58
CA GLU A 471 43.11 -2.28 -23.71
C GLU A 471 43.82 -3.56 -24.18
N GLN A 472 43.68 -4.64 -23.43
CA GLN A 472 44.15 -5.95 -23.85
C GLN A 472 43.13 -6.60 -24.77
N LEU A 473 43.36 -6.39 -26.07
CA LEU A 473 42.89 -7.31 -27.11
C LEU A 473 43.39 -8.74 -26.83
N PRO A 474 42.60 -9.80 -27.07
CA PRO A 474 43.03 -11.16 -26.81
C PRO A 474 44.01 -11.66 -27.87
N CYS A 475 45.21 -12.03 -27.41
CA CYS A 475 46.14 -13.01 -27.99
C CYS A 475 46.75 -12.66 -29.36
N GLN A 476 47.89 -11.97 -29.36
CA GLN A 476 48.81 -11.99 -30.50
C GLN A 476 50.24 -12.27 -30.02
N GLY A 477 50.81 -13.39 -30.46
CA GLY A 477 52.22 -13.68 -30.24
C GLY A 477 52.63 -15.16 -30.23
N ILE A 478 52.29 -15.96 -31.25
CA ILE A 478 53.17 -17.04 -31.70
C ILE A 478 53.17 -17.10 -33.24
N GLN A 479 54.08 -16.34 -33.82
CA GLN A 479 54.72 -16.38 -35.15
C GLN A 479 55.52 -15.07 -35.15
N ASP A 480 56.85 -15.02 -35.03
CA ASP A 480 57.89 -15.81 -35.68
C ASP A 480 59.14 -15.92 -34.80
N GLY A 481 59.97 -16.92 -35.10
CA GLY A 481 61.09 -17.35 -34.28
C GLY A 481 62.28 -16.38 -34.19
N ALA A 482 62.87 -16.33 -33.00
CA ALA A 482 64.32 -16.22 -32.79
C ALA A 482 64.68 -16.78 -31.41
N ASN A 483 65.73 -17.58 -31.38
CA ASN A 483 66.28 -18.33 -30.25
C ASN A 483 66.32 -17.57 -28.92
N LEU A 484 65.77 -18.17 -27.86
CA LEU A 484 66.40 -18.21 -26.55
C LEU A 484 66.00 -19.50 -25.83
N GLU A 485 66.97 -20.38 -25.67
CA GLU A 485 66.89 -21.52 -24.76
C GLU A 485 66.77 -20.99 -23.33
N GLN A 486 65.63 -21.18 -22.66
CA GLN A 486 65.54 -21.49 -21.23
C GLN A 486 64.08 -21.73 -20.77
N ASP A 487 63.92 -22.85 -20.06
CA ASP A 487 62.77 -23.34 -19.29
C ASP A 487 61.48 -23.77 -20.03
N LEU A 488 61.61 -24.89 -20.75
CA LEU A 488 60.50 -25.78 -21.15
C LEU A 488 59.94 -26.61 -19.97
N ASN A 489 59.58 -26.00 -18.84
CA ASN A 489 58.94 -26.74 -17.73
C ASN A 489 57.96 -25.93 -16.86
N ALA A 490 57.28 -24.94 -17.42
CA ALA A 490 56.04 -24.43 -16.84
C ALA A 490 54.91 -24.63 -17.84
N ASP A 491 54.19 -25.75 -17.69
CA ASP A 491 52.96 -26.00 -18.43
C ASP A 491 51.96 -24.84 -18.18
N PRO A 492 51.56 -24.07 -19.21
CA PRO A 492 50.62 -22.96 -19.06
C PRO A 492 49.25 -23.40 -18.51
N SER A 493 48.93 -24.71 -18.59
CA SER A 493 47.70 -25.31 -18.07
C SER A 493 47.60 -25.27 -16.54
N ARG A 494 48.74 -25.26 -15.81
CA ARG A 494 48.73 -25.23 -14.33
C ARG A 494 48.18 -23.93 -13.74
N SER A 495 48.15 -22.84 -14.51
CA SER A 495 47.61 -21.54 -14.05
C SER A 495 46.07 -21.51 -14.01
N CYS A 496 45.40 -22.46 -14.68
CA CYS A 496 43.93 -22.54 -14.77
C CYS A 496 43.32 -23.59 -13.82
N ARG A 497 44.13 -24.24 -12.99
CA ARG A 497 43.69 -25.29 -12.08
C ARG A 497 43.77 -24.83 -10.63
N ALA A 498 42.68 -24.94 -9.90
CA ALA A 498 42.67 -24.69 -8.47
C ALA A 498 43.56 -25.70 -7.72
N THR A 499 44.18 -25.28 -6.63
CA THR A 499 45.07 -26.13 -5.83
C THR A 499 44.29 -27.32 -5.26
N GLY A 500 44.63 -28.55 -5.69
CA GLY A 500 43.93 -29.77 -5.28
C GLY A 500 42.74 -30.18 -6.16
N ALA A 501 42.42 -29.41 -7.20
CA ALA A 501 41.44 -29.81 -8.21
C ALA A 501 42.11 -30.66 -9.31
N GLU A 502 41.36 -31.59 -9.92
CA GLU A 502 41.86 -32.44 -11.01
C GLU A 502 41.60 -31.83 -12.42
N VAL A 503 40.66 -30.89 -12.52
CA VAL A 503 40.13 -30.35 -13.79
C VAL A 503 40.41 -28.85 -13.90
N ASP A 504 40.81 -28.41 -15.09
CA ASP A 504 41.03 -26.99 -15.39
C ASP A 504 39.70 -26.23 -15.44
N CYS A 505 39.68 -24.99 -14.96
CA CYS A 505 38.50 -24.12 -14.97
C CYS A 505 37.23 -24.78 -14.41
N SER A 506 37.39 -25.65 -13.40
CA SER A 506 36.31 -26.41 -12.77
C SER A 506 35.46 -27.23 -13.77
N GLY A 507 35.96 -27.48 -14.98
CA GLY A 507 35.21 -28.12 -16.07
C GLY A 507 34.04 -27.29 -16.63
N ARG A 508 33.95 -25.99 -16.30
CA ARG A 508 32.85 -25.08 -16.71
C ARG A 508 33.36 -23.90 -17.52
N GLY A 509 34.42 -24.12 -18.28
CA GLY A 509 35.08 -23.13 -19.10
C GLY A 509 36.32 -23.67 -19.79
N MET A 510 36.90 -22.85 -20.66
CA MET A 510 38.13 -23.18 -21.38
C MET A 510 39.31 -22.37 -20.83
N CYS A 511 40.45 -23.04 -20.60
CA CYS A 511 41.69 -22.37 -20.26
C CYS A 511 42.33 -21.78 -21.53
N VAL A 512 42.34 -20.46 -21.64
CA VAL A 512 42.94 -19.73 -22.76
C VAL A 512 44.06 -18.85 -22.20
N CYS A 513 45.30 -19.09 -22.64
CA CYS A 513 46.48 -18.31 -22.23
C CYS A 513 46.69 -18.23 -20.70
N GLY A 514 46.44 -19.33 -19.97
CA GLY A 514 46.66 -19.40 -18.52
C GLY A 514 45.56 -18.73 -17.68
N ARG A 515 44.44 -18.32 -18.30
CA ARG A 515 43.23 -17.81 -17.64
C ARG A 515 42.00 -18.59 -18.09
N CYS A 516 41.05 -18.78 -17.18
CA CYS A 516 39.77 -19.42 -17.48
C CYS A 516 38.79 -18.46 -18.14
N VAL A 517 38.19 -18.90 -19.24
CA VAL A 517 37.04 -18.28 -19.91
C VAL A 517 35.83 -19.18 -19.63
N CYS A 518 34.89 -18.68 -18.82
CA CYS A 518 33.77 -19.49 -18.35
C CYS A 518 32.68 -19.65 -19.41
N ASP A 519 32.05 -20.82 -19.42
CA ASP A 519 30.99 -21.13 -20.37
C ASP A 519 29.73 -20.32 -20.06
N GLN A 520 29.02 -19.89 -21.11
CA GLN A 520 27.70 -19.29 -20.97
C GLN A 520 26.65 -20.40 -20.77
N ALA A 521 26.10 -20.50 -19.57
CA ALA A 521 25.05 -21.46 -19.26
C ALA A 521 23.66 -20.88 -19.59
N ARG A 522 22.73 -21.72 -20.03
CA ARG A 522 21.32 -21.32 -20.25
C ARG A 522 20.58 -20.99 -18.94
N LEU A 523 21.13 -21.43 -17.81
CA LEU A 523 20.53 -21.31 -16.48
C LEU A 523 21.01 -20.08 -15.71
N GLY A 524 22.06 -19.40 -16.19
CA GLY A 524 22.64 -18.24 -15.53
C GLY A 524 24.12 -18.07 -15.86
N THR A 525 24.84 -17.33 -15.02
CA THR A 525 26.22 -16.90 -15.26
C THR A 525 27.21 -17.72 -14.45
N VAL A 526 28.23 -18.27 -15.13
CA VAL A 526 29.37 -18.92 -14.48
C VAL A 526 30.55 -17.94 -14.48
N GLN A 527 31.14 -17.72 -13.31
CA GLN A 527 32.20 -16.74 -13.08
C GLN A 527 33.23 -17.25 -12.05
N GLY A 528 34.29 -16.48 -11.80
CA GLY A 528 35.39 -16.86 -10.90
C GLY A 528 36.71 -17.09 -11.63
N LYS A 529 37.82 -17.15 -10.87
CA LYS A 529 39.17 -17.28 -11.46
C LYS A 529 39.34 -18.59 -12.22
N TYR A 530 38.66 -19.62 -11.74
CA TYR A 530 38.63 -20.98 -12.26
C TYR A 530 37.19 -21.42 -12.60
N CYS A 531 36.29 -20.48 -12.91
CA CYS A 531 34.87 -20.76 -13.21
C CYS A 531 34.16 -21.58 -12.11
N GLU A 532 34.53 -21.30 -10.86
CA GLU A 532 34.11 -22.00 -9.66
C GLU A 532 32.81 -21.46 -9.05
N ILE A 533 32.31 -20.31 -9.53
CA ILE A 533 31.12 -19.64 -9.01
C ILE A 533 30.03 -19.65 -10.08
N ASP A 534 28.80 -19.89 -9.66
CA ASP A 534 27.61 -19.71 -10.48
C ASP A 534 26.49 -19.07 -9.66
N ASP A 535 25.51 -18.49 -10.34
CA ASP A 535 24.37 -17.79 -9.75
C ASP A 535 23.07 -18.63 -9.72
N PHE A 536 23.15 -19.92 -10.07
CA PHE A 536 21.97 -20.77 -10.25
C PHE A 536 21.96 -22.07 -9.41
N SER A 537 23.05 -22.42 -8.72
CA SER A 537 23.14 -23.62 -7.87
C SER A 537 22.71 -23.40 -6.41
N CYS A 538 21.84 -22.43 -6.15
CA CYS A 538 21.31 -22.15 -4.81
C CYS A 538 19.92 -22.79 -4.57
N PRO A 539 19.44 -22.84 -3.30
CA PRO A 539 18.09 -23.32 -2.99
C PRO A 539 16.99 -22.54 -3.73
N TYR A 540 16.00 -23.28 -4.23
CA TYR A 540 14.80 -22.73 -4.89
C TYR A 540 13.62 -22.78 -3.94
N LYS A 541 12.84 -21.71 -3.89
CA LYS A 541 11.53 -21.68 -3.22
C LYS A 541 10.46 -21.42 -4.27
N GLY A 542 9.70 -22.46 -4.63
CA GLY A 542 8.89 -22.42 -5.85
C GLY A 542 9.79 -22.42 -7.09
N GLU A 543 9.56 -21.49 -8.03
CA GLU A 543 10.35 -21.33 -9.26
C GLU A 543 11.45 -20.25 -9.15
N LEU A 544 11.66 -19.67 -7.97
CA LEU A 544 12.59 -18.56 -7.75
C LEU A 544 13.81 -19.01 -6.91
N ILE A 545 15.01 -18.74 -7.43
CA ILE A 545 16.29 -18.90 -6.71
C ILE A 545 16.30 -17.94 -5.52
N CYS A 546 16.66 -18.43 -4.34
CA CYS A 546 16.68 -17.63 -3.10
C CYS A 546 15.36 -16.88 -2.84
N ALA A 547 14.24 -17.51 -3.21
CA ALA A 547 12.89 -16.93 -3.15
C ALA A 547 12.73 -15.58 -3.90
N GLY A 548 13.67 -15.24 -4.79
CA GLY A 548 13.75 -13.95 -5.48
C GLY A 548 14.12 -12.77 -4.57
N ARG A 549 14.68 -13.03 -3.39
CA ARG A 549 14.94 -12.05 -2.31
C ARG A 549 16.33 -12.22 -1.70
N GLY A 550 17.26 -12.67 -2.54
CA GLY A 550 18.63 -12.95 -2.16
C GLY A 550 19.47 -13.21 -3.39
N VAL A 551 20.78 -13.03 -3.24
CA VAL A 551 21.75 -13.25 -4.30
C VAL A 551 22.41 -14.61 -4.07
N CYS A 552 22.46 -15.44 -5.11
CA CYS A 552 23.14 -16.72 -5.07
C CYS A 552 24.67 -16.50 -5.14
N VAL A 553 25.39 -16.93 -4.10
CA VAL A 553 26.85 -16.84 -4.03
C VAL A 553 27.39 -18.18 -3.55
N LEU A 554 28.19 -18.86 -4.39
CA LEU A 554 28.84 -20.13 -4.05
C LEU A 554 27.85 -21.22 -3.57
N GLY A 555 26.65 -21.27 -4.19
CA GLY A 555 25.61 -22.25 -3.83
C GLY A 555 24.85 -21.94 -2.54
N GLN A 556 25.05 -20.76 -1.94
CA GLN A 556 24.33 -20.28 -0.77
C GLN A 556 23.59 -18.98 -1.09
N CYS A 557 22.40 -18.81 -0.51
CA CYS A 557 21.64 -17.59 -0.64
C CYS A 557 22.11 -16.54 0.37
N VAL A 558 22.58 -15.40 -0.13
CA VAL A 558 22.81 -14.20 0.67
C VAL A 558 21.55 -13.35 0.63
N CYS A 559 20.82 -13.31 1.74
CA CYS A 559 19.51 -12.68 1.79
C CYS A 559 19.59 -11.15 1.78
N GLU A 560 18.59 -10.53 1.15
CA GLU A 560 18.37 -9.09 1.22
C GLU A 560 17.97 -8.67 2.65
N ASP A 561 18.22 -7.40 2.97
CA ASP A 561 17.86 -6.83 4.26
C ASP A 561 16.36 -7.02 4.56
N GLY A 562 16.07 -7.60 5.72
CA GLY A 562 14.70 -7.93 6.12
C GLY A 562 14.26 -9.36 5.76
N TRP A 563 15.13 -10.19 5.19
CA TRP A 563 14.88 -11.60 4.89
C TRP A 563 15.96 -12.51 5.49
N SER A 564 15.60 -13.77 5.71
CA SER A 564 16.46 -14.78 6.34
C SER A 564 16.07 -16.19 5.91
N GLY A 565 16.81 -17.19 6.40
CA GLY A 565 16.64 -18.61 6.04
C GLY A 565 17.51 -19.01 4.87
N GLU A 566 17.73 -20.32 4.69
CA GLU A 566 18.61 -20.87 3.65
C GLU A 566 18.16 -20.55 2.22
N ASP A 567 16.87 -20.26 2.04
CA ASP A 567 16.25 -19.89 0.77
C ASP A 567 15.82 -18.41 0.72
N CYS A 568 16.15 -17.61 1.74
CA CYS A 568 15.71 -16.21 1.89
C CYS A 568 14.19 -15.98 1.86
N GLY A 569 13.38 -17.02 2.08
CA GLY A 569 11.93 -16.92 2.07
C GLY A 569 11.31 -16.55 3.42
N CYS A 570 12.11 -16.33 4.47
CA CYS A 570 11.62 -16.02 5.82
C CYS A 570 11.76 -14.52 6.11
N PRO A 571 10.68 -13.74 6.16
CA PRO A 571 10.76 -12.31 6.48
C PRO A 571 11.13 -12.10 7.95
N LEU A 572 12.04 -11.15 8.19
CA LEU A 572 12.41 -10.65 9.52
C LEU A 572 11.42 -9.60 10.05
N SER A 573 10.59 -9.04 9.16
CA SER A 573 9.54 -8.10 9.54
C SER A 573 8.48 -8.79 10.40
N THR A 574 8.20 -8.22 11.55
CA THR A 574 7.14 -8.68 12.46
C THR A 574 5.79 -8.00 12.20
N THR A 575 5.72 -7.07 11.23
CA THR A 575 4.53 -6.25 10.93
C THR A 575 3.27 -7.08 10.67
N THR A 576 3.39 -8.17 9.91
CA THR A 576 2.28 -9.09 9.58
C THR A 576 1.78 -9.90 10.78
N CYS A 577 2.49 -9.84 11.91
CA CYS A 577 2.13 -10.51 13.16
C CYS A 577 1.52 -9.57 14.20
N TYR A 578 1.35 -8.27 13.90
CA TYR A 578 0.71 -7.34 14.83
C TYR A 578 -0.81 -7.35 14.65
N SER A 579 -1.52 -7.49 15.77
CA SER A 579 -2.97 -7.31 15.85
C SER A 579 -3.28 -6.46 17.08
N ASN A 580 -4.09 -5.41 16.91
CA ASN A 580 -4.41 -4.42 17.97
C ASN A 580 -3.17 -3.83 18.69
N GLY A 581 -2.07 -3.63 17.95
CA GLY A 581 -0.82 -3.08 18.50
C GLY A 581 0.04 -4.06 19.30
N LEU A 582 -0.39 -5.32 19.43
CA LEU A 582 0.35 -6.38 20.13
C LEU A 582 0.86 -7.44 19.15
N LEU A 583 2.13 -7.83 19.29
CA LEU A 583 2.74 -8.90 18.50
C LEU A 583 2.11 -10.25 18.88
N CYS A 584 1.49 -10.94 17.93
CA CYS A 584 0.77 -12.20 18.15
C CYS A 584 -0.19 -12.13 19.34
N ASN A 585 -0.89 -10.99 19.46
CA ASN A 585 -1.81 -10.67 20.56
C ASN A 585 -1.19 -10.84 21.97
N GLY A 586 0.14 -10.77 22.08
CA GLY A 586 0.90 -10.99 23.31
C GLY A 586 0.99 -12.45 23.77
N GLN A 587 0.65 -13.42 22.92
CA GLN A 587 0.45 -14.83 23.27
C GLN A 587 1.22 -15.79 22.34
N GLY A 588 2.24 -15.27 21.66
CA GLY A 588 3.07 -16.04 20.76
C GLY A 588 4.24 -15.23 20.22
N ARG A 589 5.06 -15.91 19.42
CA ARG A 589 6.22 -15.34 18.73
C ARG A 589 5.99 -15.29 17.23
N CYS A 590 6.45 -14.22 16.59
CA CYS A 590 6.40 -14.10 15.14
C CYS A 590 7.61 -14.81 14.52
N VAL A 591 7.36 -15.80 13.67
CA VAL A 591 8.39 -16.55 12.96
C VAL A 591 8.05 -16.51 11.48
N CYS A 592 8.95 -15.96 10.66
CA CYS A 592 8.75 -15.79 9.22
C CYS A 592 7.43 -15.08 8.84
N GLY A 593 7.06 -14.05 9.61
CA GLY A 593 5.85 -13.26 9.36
C GLY A 593 4.54 -13.96 9.75
N LYS A 594 4.59 -15.09 10.47
CA LYS A 594 3.43 -15.82 11.01
C LYS A 594 3.55 -16.00 12.52
N CYS A 595 2.42 -15.95 13.22
CA CYS A 595 2.42 -16.17 14.66
C CYS A 595 2.48 -17.66 15.00
N VAL A 596 3.39 -17.99 15.92
CA VAL A 596 3.50 -19.30 16.56
C VAL A 596 3.11 -19.10 18.03
N CYS A 597 1.97 -19.66 18.42
CA CYS A 597 1.41 -19.48 19.75
C CYS A 597 2.22 -20.24 20.81
N ASP A 598 2.42 -19.61 21.96
CA ASP A 598 3.22 -20.20 23.05
C ASP A 598 2.46 -21.34 23.74
N GLU A 599 1.13 -21.23 23.80
CA GLU A 599 0.24 -22.23 24.38
C GLU A 599 -0.50 -23.01 23.29
N SER A 600 -0.56 -24.33 23.40
CA SER A 600 -1.25 -25.21 22.45
C SER A 600 -2.77 -25.05 22.40
N GLN A 601 -3.36 -24.41 23.41
CA GLN A 601 -4.80 -24.13 23.47
C GLN A 601 -5.20 -22.86 22.72
N ARG A 602 -4.21 -22.05 22.30
CA ARG A 602 -4.41 -20.81 21.56
C ARG A 602 -4.20 -21.06 20.07
N HIS A 603 -5.08 -20.50 19.26
CA HIS A 603 -5.02 -20.62 17.80
C HIS A 603 -5.57 -19.35 17.12
N GLY A 604 -5.50 -19.31 15.79
CA GLY A 604 -5.79 -18.11 15.00
C GLY A 604 -4.51 -17.47 14.46
N ASP A 605 -4.67 -16.58 13.47
CA ASP A 605 -3.55 -15.99 12.73
C ASP A 605 -2.63 -15.15 13.63
N PHE A 606 -3.14 -14.72 14.79
CA PHE A 606 -2.46 -13.91 15.79
C PHE A 606 -2.58 -14.49 17.21
N CYS A 607 -2.89 -15.78 17.38
CA CYS A 607 -3.05 -16.43 18.69
C CYS A 607 -4.19 -15.85 19.56
N GLU A 608 -5.20 -15.27 18.91
CA GLU A 608 -6.29 -14.54 19.55
C GLU A 608 -7.43 -15.43 20.03
N LYS A 609 -7.56 -16.64 19.50
CA LYS A 609 -8.64 -17.56 19.87
C LYS A 609 -8.14 -18.48 20.97
N CYS A 610 -8.77 -18.39 22.13
CA CYS A 610 -8.57 -19.32 23.24
C CYS A 610 -9.90 -19.70 23.87
N PRO A 611 -10.56 -20.77 23.40
CA PRO A 611 -11.86 -21.20 23.91
C PRO A 611 -11.84 -21.59 25.40
N THR A 612 -10.67 -21.94 25.94
CA THR A 612 -10.46 -22.42 27.31
C THR A 612 -9.85 -21.39 28.25
N CYS A 613 -9.54 -20.17 27.77
CA CYS A 613 -8.96 -19.12 28.61
C CYS A 613 -10.06 -18.34 29.37
N PRO A 614 -9.83 -17.92 30.63
CA PRO A 614 -10.73 -17.01 31.35
C PRO A 614 -10.83 -15.66 30.62
N SER A 615 -12.05 -15.15 30.42
CA SER A 615 -12.28 -13.88 29.73
C SER A 615 -11.74 -12.66 30.51
N THR A 616 -11.24 -11.66 29.80
CA THR A 616 -10.61 -10.40 30.27
C THR A 616 -11.45 -9.50 31.18
N TRP A 617 -12.70 -9.86 31.48
CA TRP A 617 -13.52 -9.19 32.50
C TRP A 617 -13.07 -9.47 33.94
N GLN A 618 -12.38 -10.58 34.20
CA GLN A 618 -11.96 -10.96 35.55
C GLN A 618 -10.65 -10.32 36.00
N SER A 619 -9.77 -9.91 35.07
CA SER A 619 -8.44 -9.37 35.38
C SER A 619 -8.40 -7.86 35.63
N HIS A 620 -9.42 -7.10 35.22
CA HIS A 620 -9.46 -5.64 35.41
C HIS A 620 -10.07 -5.18 36.76
N CYS A 621 -10.65 -6.09 37.55
CA CYS A 621 -11.24 -5.73 38.85
C CYS A 621 -10.31 -5.95 40.06
N GLU A 622 -9.11 -6.51 39.89
CA GLU A 622 -8.17 -6.73 40.99
C GLU A 622 -7.28 -5.50 41.31
N SER A 623 -7.34 -4.44 40.51
CA SER A 623 -6.52 -3.23 40.69
C SER A 623 -7.33 -1.97 40.99
N GLY A 624 -8.33 -2.08 41.87
CA GLY A 624 -8.78 -1.01 42.78
C GLY A 624 -9.09 0.40 42.26
N THR A 625 -9.30 0.62 40.95
CA THR A 625 -9.44 1.98 40.39
C THR A 625 -10.59 2.09 39.39
N CYS A 626 -11.80 1.81 39.86
CA CYS A 626 -13.04 2.23 39.18
C CYS A 626 -13.84 3.20 40.07
N LEU A 627 -13.24 4.34 40.39
CA LEU A 627 -13.94 5.47 41.03
C LEU A 627 -13.44 6.79 40.44
N GLN A 628 -13.72 7.04 39.16
CA GLN A 628 -13.68 8.41 38.61
C GLN A 628 -14.40 8.63 37.27
N ALA A 629 -15.01 7.61 36.65
CA ALA A 629 -15.59 7.75 35.31
C ALA A 629 -17.06 8.20 35.25
N PHE A 630 -17.79 8.34 36.37
CA PHE A 630 -19.26 8.51 36.29
C PHE A 630 -19.90 9.64 37.12
N GLY A 631 -19.14 10.55 37.74
CA GLY A 631 -19.69 11.85 38.19
C GLY A 631 -21.07 11.83 38.88
N LEU A 632 -21.33 10.88 39.79
CA LEU A 632 -22.61 10.79 40.52
C LEU A 632 -22.47 11.38 41.94
N SER A 633 -23.49 12.14 42.35
CA SER A 633 -23.54 12.80 43.66
C SER A 633 -24.02 11.87 44.78
N GLN A 634 -23.71 12.26 46.01
CA GLN A 634 -23.65 11.50 47.26
C GLN A 634 -24.99 11.02 47.86
N ARG A 635 -26.04 10.75 47.07
CA ARG A 635 -27.36 10.31 47.58
C ARG A 635 -27.85 8.94 47.14
N GLU A 636 -27.04 8.16 46.44
CA GLU A 636 -27.38 6.76 46.07
C GLU A 636 -26.51 5.71 46.78
N VAL A 637 -25.65 6.11 47.72
CA VAL A 637 -24.70 5.24 48.44
C VAL A 637 -25.30 4.67 49.73
N SER A 638 -26.56 4.21 49.71
CA SER A 638 -27.16 3.60 50.92
C SER A 638 -27.87 2.27 50.67
N MET A 639 -27.62 1.62 49.53
CA MET A 639 -28.24 0.31 49.25
C MET A 639 -27.28 -0.78 48.77
N VAL A 640 -25.96 -0.59 48.88
CA VAL A 640 -24.97 -1.62 48.53
C VAL A 640 -23.85 -1.65 49.58
N SER A 641 -24.21 -1.96 50.81
CA SER A 641 -23.24 -2.39 51.82
C SER A 641 -23.92 -3.30 52.83
N TYR A 642 -24.52 -4.37 52.35
CA TYR A 642 -24.80 -5.56 53.16
C TYR A 642 -25.08 -6.69 52.18
N THR A 643 -24.05 -7.48 51.87
CA THR A 643 -24.09 -8.94 51.70
C THR A 643 -22.82 -9.38 50.97
N ASP A 644 -21.74 -9.51 51.74
CA ASP A 644 -20.80 -10.59 51.50
C ASP A 644 -20.62 -11.32 52.84
N ASN A 645 -20.53 -12.65 52.76
CA ASN A 645 -20.51 -13.64 53.83
C ASN A 645 -21.86 -14.10 54.40
N ALA A 646 -22.54 -14.95 53.63
CA ALA A 646 -23.03 -16.21 54.17
C ALA A 646 -23.17 -17.24 53.05
N SER A 647 -22.20 -18.15 52.98
CA SER A 647 -22.38 -19.47 52.42
C SER A 647 -23.51 -20.22 53.14
N GLU A 648 -24.18 -21.06 52.35
CA GLU A 648 -25.05 -22.18 52.75
C GLU A 648 -26.51 -21.93 53.14
N SER A 649 -27.36 -22.51 52.28
CA SER A 649 -28.69 -23.09 52.53
C SER A 649 -29.95 -22.21 52.37
N ALA A 650 -30.91 -22.82 51.66
CA ALA A 650 -32.33 -22.47 51.49
C ALA A 650 -32.72 -21.46 50.39
N GLY A 651 -33.52 -21.92 49.40
CA GLY A 651 -34.31 -21.00 48.56
C GLY A 651 -34.75 -21.43 47.15
N SER A 652 -34.43 -22.64 46.64
CA SER A 652 -34.70 -23.01 45.23
C SER A 652 -36.16 -23.45 44.91
N GLY A 653 -37.08 -23.40 45.86
CA GLY A 653 -38.43 -24.01 45.69
C GLY A 653 -39.52 -23.11 45.11
N GLN A 654 -39.42 -21.78 45.25
CA GLN A 654 -40.58 -20.89 45.09
C GLN A 654 -40.65 -20.23 43.70
N LEU A 655 -39.51 -19.96 43.08
CA LEU A 655 -39.41 -19.40 41.72
C LEU A 655 -39.70 -20.42 40.62
N VAL A 656 -39.33 -21.69 40.84
CA VAL A 656 -39.64 -22.78 39.90
C VAL A 656 -41.14 -23.08 39.87
N ARG A 657 -41.83 -22.97 41.02
CA ARG A 657 -43.28 -23.17 41.12
C ARG A 657 -44.10 -22.07 40.44
N THR A 658 -43.68 -20.81 40.54
CA THR A 658 -44.37 -19.70 39.84
C THR A 658 -44.15 -19.79 38.34
N PHE A 659 -42.95 -20.14 37.88
CA PHE A 659 -42.66 -20.31 36.45
C PHE A 659 -43.46 -21.46 35.83
N LEU A 660 -43.53 -22.62 36.50
CA LEU A 660 -44.32 -23.77 36.04
C LEU A 660 -45.83 -23.49 36.03
N SER A 661 -46.33 -22.69 36.98
CA SER A 661 -47.75 -22.32 37.05
C SER A 661 -48.16 -21.37 35.91
N VAL A 662 -47.29 -20.42 35.54
CA VAL A 662 -47.53 -19.49 34.42
C VAL A 662 -47.43 -20.22 33.07
N CYS A 663 -46.47 -21.15 32.91
CA CYS A 663 -46.40 -22.03 31.74
C CYS A 663 -47.64 -22.92 31.60
N ALA A 664 -48.15 -23.50 32.70
CA ALA A 664 -49.35 -24.33 32.64
C ALA A 664 -50.61 -23.52 32.24
N LEU A 665 -50.76 -22.30 32.77
CA LEU A 665 -51.89 -21.41 32.43
C LEU A 665 -51.86 -20.95 30.97
N THR A 666 -50.69 -20.63 30.43
CA THR A 666 -50.55 -20.21 29.03
C THR A 666 -50.82 -21.35 28.05
N VAL A 667 -50.37 -22.57 28.36
CA VAL A 667 -50.66 -23.77 27.55
C VAL A 667 -52.16 -24.15 27.61
N LEU A 668 -52.79 -24.06 28.79
CA LEU A 668 -54.23 -24.33 28.93
C LEU A 668 -55.09 -23.31 28.16
N CYS A 669 -54.74 -22.03 28.20
CA CYS A 669 -55.41 -21.01 27.38
C CYS A 669 -55.24 -21.28 25.88
N GLY A 670 -54.04 -21.67 25.44
CA GLY A 670 -53.78 -22.05 24.04
C GLY A 670 -54.62 -23.25 23.59
N LEU A 671 -54.72 -24.29 24.41
CA LEU A 671 -55.53 -25.48 24.11
C LEU A 671 -57.03 -25.17 24.07
N MET A 672 -57.53 -24.27 24.93
CA MET A 672 -58.92 -23.81 24.89
C MET A 672 -59.24 -23.04 23.62
N VAL A 673 -58.34 -22.16 23.16
CA VAL A 673 -58.50 -21.43 21.88
C VAL A 673 -58.54 -22.40 20.70
N VAL A 674 -57.68 -23.42 20.69
CA VAL A 674 -57.67 -24.46 19.64
C VAL A 674 -58.94 -25.30 19.67
N ALA A 675 -59.44 -25.67 20.86
CA ALA A 675 -60.68 -26.44 21.01
C ALA A 675 -61.92 -25.65 20.56
N VAL A 676 -62.01 -24.36 20.92
CA VAL A 676 -63.09 -23.46 20.47
C VAL A 676 -63.01 -23.23 18.96
N SER A 677 -61.81 -23.07 18.41
CA SER A 677 -61.60 -22.95 16.96
C SER A 677 -62.02 -24.22 16.22
N ARG A 678 -61.72 -25.42 16.75
CA ARG A 678 -62.19 -26.70 16.21
C ARG A 678 -63.71 -26.85 16.28
N LEU A 679 -64.34 -26.43 17.37
CA LEU A 679 -65.80 -26.44 17.54
C LEU A 679 -66.50 -25.48 16.57
N LEU A 680 -65.93 -24.30 16.32
CA LEU A 680 -66.44 -23.34 15.34
C LEU A 680 -66.29 -23.85 13.90
N LEU A 681 -65.20 -24.56 13.60
CA LEU A 681 -65.00 -25.20 12.29
C LEU A 681 -65.93 -26.39 12.08
N LEU A 682 -66.21 -27.20 13.11
CA LEU A 682 -67.18 -28.30 13.05
C LEU A 682 -68.62 -27.81 12.92
N LYS A 683 -68.96 -26.65 13.50
CA LYS A 683 -70.29 -26.03 13.37
C LYS A 683 -70.52 -25.40 12.00
N ARG A 684 -69.45 -25.03 11.28
CA ARG A 684 -69.51 -24.47 9.91
C ARG A 684 -69.61 -25.54 8.82
N GLY A 685 -69.49 -26.83 9.16
CA GLY A 685 -69.59 -27.97 8.24
C GLY A 685 -70.99 -28.58 8.04
N ARG A 686 -72.06 -27.99 8.59
CA ARG A 686 -73.46 -28.47 8.41
C ARG A 686 -74.37 -27.33 7.92
N SER A 687 -74.10 -26.80 6.73
CA SER A 687 -75.09 -26.02 5.96
C SER A 687 -74.55 -25.67 4.57
N GLN A 688 -74.72 -26.58 3.59
CA GLN A 688 -75.24 -26.27 2.24
C GLN A 688 -75.12 -27.50 1.32
N GLU A 689 -76.26 -28.13 1.06
CA GLU A 689 -76.53 -28.94 -0.12
C GLU A 689 -76.95 -28.03 -1.29
N GLY A 690 -76.49 -28.39 -2.50
CA GLY A 690 -77.20 -28.13 -3.77
C GLY A 690 -76.71 -26.98 -4.65
N SER A 691 -75.95 -27.27 -5.71
CA SER A 691 -76.48 -27.33 -7.09
C SER A 691 -75.37 -27.64 -8.13
N GLU A 692 -75.81 -28.31 -9.19
CA GLU A 692 -75.18 -29.01 -10.32
C GLU A 692 -74.04 -28.34 -11.12
N GLY A 693 -73.19 -29.20 -11.73
CA GLY A 693 -72.94 -29.14 -13.18
C GLY A 693 -71.47 -29.23 -13.67
N GLY A 694 -71.12 -30.36 -14.31
CA GLY A 694 -70.08 -30.41 -15.36
C GLY A 694 -68.78 -31.15 -15.03
N GLY A 695 -68.68 -32.42 -15.39
CA GLY A 695 -67.50 -33.27 -15.19
C GLY A 695 -66.39 -33.08 -16.22
N TYR A 696 -65.23 -33.72 -15.99
CA TYR A 696 -64.55 -34.65 -16.90
C TYR A 696 -63.44 -35.40 -16.15
N HIS A 697 -63.26 -36.65 -16.57
CA HIS A 697 -62.47 -37.74 -16.00
C HIS A 697 -60.96 -37.56 -16.25
N CYS A 698 -60.09 -37.95 -15.31
CA CYS A 698 -58.76 -38.45 -15.64
C CYS A 698 -58.29 -39.50 -14.62
N THR A 699 -57.73 -40.56 -15.19
CA THR A 699 -57.24 -41.82 -14.65
C THR A 699 -56.04 -41.66 -13.70
N GLY A 700 -55.92 -42.59 -12.75
CA GLY A 700 -54.76 -42.70 -11.87
C GLY A 700 -53.44 -42.83 -12.63
N LYS A 701 -52.42 -42.12 -12.15
CA LYS A 701 -51.02 -42.35 -12.48
C LYS A 701 -50.24 -42.61 -11.20
N ASP A 702 -49.59 -43.76 -11.25
CA ASP A 702 -48.40 -44.23 -10.54
C ASP A 702 -47.62 -43.18 -9.72
N LEU A 703 -47.35 -43.50 -8.45
CA LEU A 703 -46.61 -42.67 -7.48
C LEU A 703 -45.09 -42.93 -7.51
N SER A 704 -44.58 -43.50 -8.60
CA SER A 704 -43.16 -43.80 -8.78
C SER A 704 -42.41 -42.72 -9.58
N TYR A 705 -42.67 -41.43 -9.34
CA TYR A 705 -41.75 -40.36 -9.74
C TYR A 705 -41.99 -39.07 -8.96
N ILE A 706 -41.17 -38.80 -7.95
CA ILE A 706 -41.04 -37.48 -7.32
C ILE A 706 -39.64 -36.97 -7.70
N PRO A 707 -39.50 -35.95 -8.58
CA PRO A 707 -38.19 -35.40 -8.90
C PRO A 707 -37.68 -34.56 -7.73
N THR A 708 -36.47 -34.86 -7.26
CA THR A 708 -35.78 -34.17 -6.15
C THR A 708 -34.89 -33.00 -6.61
N THR A 709 -35.03 -32.52 -7.84
CA THR A 709 -34.25 -31.39 -8.38
C THR A 709 -35.12 -30.52 -9.27
N ASN A 710 -35.07 -29.19 -9.08
CA ASN A 710 -35.62 -28.24 -10.04
C ASN A 710 -34.58 -28.02 -11.13
N GLU A 711 -34.70 -28.73 -12.26
CA GLU A 711 -34.01 -28.33 -13.49
C GLU A 711 -34.69 -27.09 -14.08
N LYS A 712 -33.92 -26.01 -14.30
CA LYS A 712 -34.36 -24.90 -15.16
C LYS A 712 -33.67 -25.05 -16.50
N THR A 713 -34.46 -25.32 -17.54
CA THR A 713 -33.99 -25.31 -18.92
C THR A 713 -33.90 -23.85 -19.40
N VAL A 714 -32.72 -23.41 -19.80
CA VAL A 714 -32.53 -22.12 -20.49
C VAL A 714 -32.20 -22.40 -21.94
N THR A 715 -33.16 -22.16 -22.83
CA THR A 715 -32.96 -22.27 -24.29
C THR A 715 -32.43 -20.95 -24.85
N TYR A 716 -31.19 -20.96 -25.35
CA TYR A 716 -30.63 -19.85 -26.12
C TYR A 716 -31.03 -19.99 -27.59
N ARG A 717 -31.69 -18.97 -28.16
CA ARG A 717 -32.07 -18.94 -29.58
C ARG A 717 -31.18 -17.94 -30.30
N ARG A 718 -30.17 -18.44 -31.02
CA ARG A 718 -29.40 -17.65 -31.98
C ARG A 718 -30.19 -17.63 -33.30
N ASP A 719 -30.30 -16.48 -33.94
CA ASP A 719 -30.97 -16.35 -35.24
C ASP A 719 -30.20 -17.16 -36.32
N ARG A 720 -30.67 -18.41 -36.54
CA ARG A 720 -30.62 -19.38 -37.69
C ARG A 720 -29.57 -19.26 -38.82
N PRO A 721 -29.23 -20.35 -39.57
CA PRO A 721 -29.76 -21.75 -39.56
C PRO A 721 -28.69 -22.88 -39.77
N PRO A 722 -29.03 -24.15 -40.12
CA PRO A 722 -30.04 -25.08 -39.61
C PRO A 722 -29.44 -26.42 -39.10
N GLU A 723 -30.28 -27.22 -38.45
CA GLU A 723 -30.07 -28.61 -37.99
C GLU A 723 -29.28 -28.79 -36.68
N HIS A 724 -30.02 -29.21 -35.64
CA HIS A 724 -29.61 -29.60 -34.27
C HIS A 724 -29.51 -28.45 -33.23
N PRO A 725 -30.57 -28.21 -32.43
CA PRO A 725 -30.42 -27.39 -31.22
C PRO A 725 -29.53 -28.13 -30.20
N LEU A 726 -28.45 -27.48 -29.77
CA LEU A 726 -27.65 -27.93 -28.61
C LEU A 726 -28.36 -27.49 -27.33
N GLU A 727 -28.98 -28.43 -26.64
CA GLU A 727 -29.50 -28.25 -25.28
C GLU A 727 -28.36 -28.51 -24.28
N MET A 728 -28.10 -27.54 -23.39
CA MET A 728 -27.10 -27.66 -22.32
C MET A 728 -27.82 -27.64 -20.98
N HIS A 729 -27.77 -28.75 -20.25
CA HIS A 729 -28.36 -28.88 -18.92
C HIS A 729 -27.30 -28.56 -17.86
N ILE A 730 -27.56 -27.55 -17.02
CA ILE A 730 -26.70 -27.23 -15.88
C ILE A 730 -27.46 -27.59 -14.61
N GLN A 731 -26.90 -28.52 -13.83
CA GLN A 731 -27.44 -28.89 -12.51
C GLN A 731 -26.70 -28.12 -11.42
N VAL A 732 -27.44 -27.33 -10.64
CA VAL A 732 -26.90 -26.60 -9.48
C VAL A 732 -27.47 -27.23 -8.20
N PRO A 733 -26.65 -27.89 -7.36
CA PRO A 733 -27.12 -28.41 -6.08
C PRO A 733 -27.31 -27.27 -5.07
N LYS A 734 -28.39 -27.34 -4.27
CA LYS A 734 -28.56 -26.46 -3.10
C LYS A 734 -27.57 -26.87 -2.01
N MET A 735 -26.78 -25.93 -1.51
CA MET A 735 -26.07 -26.09 -0.24
C MET A 735 -27.09 -26.10 0.91
N ALA A 736 -26.99 -27.10 1.79
CA ALA A 736 -27.74 -27.16 3.03
C ALA A 736 -27.13 -26.20 4.05
N PHE A 737 -27.98 -25.42 4.74
CA PHE A 737 -27.56 -24.58 5.85
C PHE A 737 -27.21 -25.47 7.05
N GLY A 738 -25.94 -25.46 7.43
CA GLY A 738 -25.45 -26.04 8.68
C GLY A 738 -24.45 -27.16 8.49
N ASP A 739 -23.20 -26.80 8.16
CA ASP A 739 -22.02 -27.52 8.63
C ASP A 739 -20.83 -26.55 8.75
N PRO A 740 -19.99 -26.66 9.80
CA PRO A 740 -18.90 -25.74 10.08
C PRO A 740 -17.68 -26.02 9.21
N TRP A 741 -17.09 -24.96 8.67
CA TRP A 741 -15.85 -25.00 7.91
C TRP A 741 -14.66 -25.34 8.81
N GLN A 742 -13.99 -26.47 8.56
CA GLN A 742 -12.59 -26.69 8.94
C GLN A 742 -11.70 -26.20 7.80
N CYS A 743 -10.82 -25.24 8.11
CA CYS A 743 -9.57 -25.01 7.38
C CYS A 743 -8.44 -25.69 8.15
#